data_AF-A0ABD3UZX1-F1
#
_entry.id   AF-A0ABD3UZX1-F1
#
_cell.length_a   1.000
_cell.length_b   1.000
_cell.length_c   1.000
_cell.angle_alpha   90.00
_cell.angle_beta   90.00
_cell.angle_gamma   90.00
#
_symmetry.space_group_name_H-M   'P 1'
#
loop_
_entity.id
_entity.type
_entity.pdbx_description
1 polymer ?
#
loop_
_entity_poly.entity_id
_entity_poly.type
_entity_poly.pdbx_seq_one_letter_code
_entity_poly.pdbx_strand_id
1 'polypeptide(L)'
;MDIQALQGLGLMSDRDSQARTLQYFEQLKASVDGWQLCIEAFTSGIYDRAIEEKSFLKNKMSQIVSLAFVVDYPHRWPDFFSDLLSIIKWGLRQVDMYLRVLLAIDTEVVDRDIVHTHEETRRNSLIKDMMREDCVKNLADSWLQILTEYESSHAELVCTCLEVIGKYISWIEINLIANDRFVPLLVRFMGLRLLRESACDCIHDILSKGMEPLGKVELVESFTTVLQNSGSLQPPEDEDDEFVVKLSRLVNNMGVQLISSWQKLKGVDDENAVKVLEAVESKVNLLFHFFGDEDDDISGSVAPFVQDYITVLKQMDQLLPKQRENVERLMYLLIKKMKFDESYNFEQEGEDEAMFQEYRKQLRVIFNNLAQLDCQLALVTVHKLVSHMLPHWKEQELCDVEVTIALLYQLGEALPTSHGQHFSGNAEKASVLQEMMRTMLKSGVSCHGHKIVQLQYFETLVRYDRFFTCEPLYIPDTLRSFLDERGFHHPSSQVRSRSAYLFSRFAKTIRIHLQNYLPEIFQQLHDLLVLNMPENGSQTLLSNEDQLFLYETVSTLIVTSNFPPEKKSGLMKEVLAPIAENFTVMLKKMATETNEQIQLLYAQSINNAMALASRASKGFSGQQTMHDCGCEASFTDLLKIFLQAINVPVQRPLIHVGLRQYLHRMVVCLEKDILPFIPLVLEQLIKQPEARELHDFIPLVNQLIMKFKGSIGPFLQEVFMPLVTAIFRTLTAPGDELDQQKKNDNKMLQKSYYLFLSTIVSNDLMDVLKNQDAQNLQEVLVTIVQGAVEFMDPPSQKLCFNILRKLTEAWGGLEGVSDFVKFIYDSMIPACFLAPLRPSFDIQDGQTALALGECALCLKIIYENRGEEMLTFLRQDYLPTLQMSTQQITEFCQALQLDIKLFRNYYKQDQVILMKFNIQQDQVILMKFNIQQDPVILMKFNLQQDPVILMKFNLQQDPVILMKFNIQQDPVILMKFNIQQDPVILMKFNLQQDPVILMKFNLQQDPVILMKFNTQQDPVILIKSSHTNEVQYLARSSHTNEVQYSARSSHTNEVQYSARSSHTNEVQSSARSSHTNEVQYSARSSHTNEVQSSARSNHTNEVQYSARSSHTNEVQYSARSSHTNEVQYLARSSHTNEVQYLARSSHTNEVQYLARSSHANEVQYLARSSHTNEVQYSARSSHTNEVQYLARSSHTNEVQYLARSSHTNEVQYLARSSHANEVQYLARSSHTNEVQYSARSSHTN
;
A
#
# COMPACT_ATOMS: atom_id res chain seq x y z
N MET A 1 38.12 -9.78 35.64
CA MET A 1 37.74 -8.43 35.17
C MET A 1 38.72 -7.40 35.69
N ASP A 2 39.06 -6.40 34.89
CA ASP A 2 39.84 -5.24 35.34
C ASP A 2 38.96 -4.30 36.19
N ILE A 3 39.11 -4.41 37.51
CA ILE A 3 38.35 -3.62 38.49
C ILE A 3 38.78 -2.14 38.45
N GLN A 4 40.00 -1.82 38.02
CA GLN A 4 40.47 -0.44 37.90
C GLN A 4 39.84 0.26 36.69
N ALA A 5 39.71 -0.44 35.56
CA ALA A 5 39.00 0.10 34.39
C ALA A 5 37.53 0.41 34.71
N LEU A 6 36.86 -0.37 35.57
CA LEU A 6 35.46 -0.17 35.96
C LEU A 6 35.22 1.00 36.93
N GLN A 7 36.26 1.58 37.53
CA GLN A 7 36.13 2.76 38.41
C GLN A 7 35.65 4.02 37.66
N GLY A 8 35.81 4.05 36.33
CA GLY A 8 35.29 5.11 35.47
C GLY A 8 33.77 5.10 35.26
N LEU A 9 33.02 4.16 35.87
CA LEU A 9 31.55 4.16 35.90
C LEU A 9 30.97 4.95 37.09
N GLY A 10 31.81 5.39 38.03
CA GLY A 10 31.36 6.15 39.20
C GLY A 10 30.87 7.55 38.83
N LEU A 11 29.87 8.06 39.57
CA LEU A 11 29.25 9.39 39.37
C LEU A 11 30.23 10.58 39.39
N MET A 12 31.45 10.39 39.90
CA MET A 12 32.51 11.41 40.04
C MET A 12 33.77 11.08 39.20
N SER A 13 33.66 10.22 38.19
CA SER A 13 34.79 9.81 37.34
C SER A 13 35.16 10.89 36.31
N ASP A 14 36.47 11.08 36.09
CA ASP A 14 36.99 11.97 35.06
C ASP A 14 36.87 11.37 33.65
N ARG A 15 36.89 12.24 32.64
CA ARG A 15 36.66 11.87 31.24
C ARG A 15 37.64 10.81 30.72
N ASP A 16 38.88 10.82 31.20
CA ASP A 16 39.90 9.85 30.80
C ASP A 16 39.64 8.46 31.40
N SER A 17 39.13 8.41 32.63
CA SER A 17 38.69 7.16 33.26
C SER A 17 37.42 6.59 32.61
N GLN A 18 36.48 7.45 32.19
CA GLN A 18 35.30 7.03 31.41
C GLN A 18 35.70 6.48 30.04
N ALA A 19 36.60 7.15 29.33
CA ALA A 19 37.12 6.69 28.04
C ALA A 19 37.85 5.34 28.16
N ARG A 20 38.66 5.15 29.21
CA ARG A 20 39.31 3.86 29.50
C ARG A 20 38.30 2.76 29.79
N THR A 21 37.23 3.05 30.53
CA THR A 21 36.14 2.09 30.77
C THR A 21 35.48 1.66 29.46
N LEU A 22 35.12 2.61 28.59
CA LEU A 22 34.49 2.34 27.30
C LEU A 22 35.40 1.50 26.40
N GLN A 23 36.68 1.87 26.33
CA GLN A 23 37.68 1.12 25.56
C GLN A 23 37.83 -0.30 26.09
N TYR A 24 37.79 -0.49 27.42
CA TYR A 24 37.83 -1.82 28.02
C TYR A 24 36.60 -2.67 27.66
N PHE A 25 35.39 -2.10 27.62
CA PHE A 25 34.21 -2.83 27.17
C PHE A 25 34.27 -3.22 25.68
N GLU A 26 34.76 -2.35 24.81
CA GLU A 26 34.96 -2.67 23.38
C GLU A 26 36.02 -3.77 23.20
N GLN A 27 37.12 -3.70 23.95
CA GLN A 27 38.13 -4.76 23.97
C GLN A 27 37.55 -6.09 24.46
N LEU A 28 36.70 -6.04 25.49
CA LEU A 28 36.07 -7.22 26.05
C LEU A 28 35.06 -7.85 25.08
N LYS A 29 34.35 -7.04 24.29
CA LYS A 29 33.46 -7.51 23.21
C LYS A 29 34.21 -8.11 22.02
N ALA A 30 35.36 -7.53 21.65
CA ALA A 30 36.19 -8.02 20.55
C ALA A 30 37.06 -9.24 20.91
N SER A 31 37.29 -9.48 22.20
CA SER A 31 38.12 -10.58 22.69
C SER A 31 37.43 -11.94 22.54
N VAL A 32 38.18 -12.94 22.07
CA VAL A 32 37.73 -14.34 21.91
C VAL A 32 37.31 -14.96 23.26
N ASP A 33 37.97 -14.57 24.34
CA ASP A 33 37.72 -15.10 25.70
C ASP A 33 36.95 -14.10 26.59
N GLY A 34 36.55 -12.94 26.05
CA GLY A 34 35.88 -11.88 26.82
C GLY A 34 34.56 -12.34 27.44
N TRP A 35 33.83 -13.23 26.77
CA TRP A 35 32.59 -13.82 27.29
C TRP A 35 32.82 -14.71 28.52
N GLN A 36 33.97 -15.39 28.64
CA GLN A 36 34.30 -16.23 29.81
C GLN A 36 34.42 -15.36 31.06
N LEU A 37 35.09 -14.21 30.93
CA LEU A 37 35.21 -13.23 32.02
C LEU A 37 33.85 -12.67 32.44
N CYS A 38 32.93 -12.44 31.50
CA CYS A 38 31.56 -12.03 31.81
C CYS A 38 30.79 -13.11 32.57
N ILE A 39 30.88 -14.37 32.14
CA ILE A 39 30.17 -15.47 32.80
C ILE A 39 30.74 -15.73 34.19
N GLU A 40 32.06 -15.73 34.34
CA GLU A 40 32.70 -15.84 35.66
C GLU A 40 32.27 -14.69 36.57
N ALA A 41 32.25 -13.46 36.07
CA ALA A 41 31.77 -12.31 36.84
C ALA A 41 30.30 -12.44 37.26
N PHE A 42 29.46 -12.96 36.37
CA PHE A 42 28.03 -13.15 36.62
C PHE A 42 27.74 -14.30 37.59
N THR A 43 28.52 -15.39 37.54
CA THR A 43 28.30 -16.61 38.32
C THR A 43 29.06 -16.65 39.65
N SER A 44 30.11 -15.86 39.81
CA SER A 44 30.99 -15.87 40.99
C SER A 44 30.36 -15.27 42.27
N GLY A 45 29.13 -14.76 42.22
CA GLY A 45 28.44 -14.21 43.40
C GLY A 45 29.14 -12.99 44.03
N ILE A 46 30.04 -12.34 43.28
CA ILE A 46 30.79 -11.15 43.71
C ILE A 46 29.87 -9.92 43.86
N TYR A 47 28.71 -9.94 43.22
CA TYR A 47 27.69 -8.91 43.31
C TYR A 47 26.68 -9.24 44.40
N ASP A 48 26.33 -8.22 45.19
CA ASP A 48 25.46 -8.32 46.38
C ASP A 48 24.13 -9.04 46.07
N ARG A 49 23.63 -9.89 46.98
CA ARG A 49 22.33 -10.59 46.78
C ARG A 49 21.15 -9.62 46.59
N ALA A 50 21.27 -8.39 47.07
CA ALA A 50 20.31 -7.31 46.83
C ALA A 50 20.28 -6.82 45.36
N ILE A 51 21.33 -7.11 44.58
CA ILE A 51 21.43 -6.78 43.15
C ILE A 51 20.69 -7.84 42.31
N GLU A 52 20.69 -9.12 42.71
CA GLU A 52 19.99 -10.22 42.02
C GLU A 52 18.46 -9.99 41.91
N GLU A 53 17.88 -9.18 42.80
CA GLU A 53 16.45 -8.83 42.78
C GLU A 53 16.10 -7.69 41.82
N LYS A 54 17.08 -7.03 41.19
CA LYS A 54 16.83 -5.89 40.31
C LYS A 54 16.28 -6.33 38.95
N SER A 55 15.19 -5.65 38.52
CA SER A 55 14.46 -5.93 37.27
C SER A 55 15.36 -5.95 36.03
N PHE A 56 16.35 -5.05 35.92
CA PHE A 56 17.23 -5.00 34.74
C PHE A 56 18.08 -6.26 34.55
N LEU A 57 18.50 -6.94 35.64
CA LEU A 57 19.25 -8.20 35.55
C LEU A 57 18.35 -9.35 35.12
N LYS A 58 17.13 -9.43 35.68
CA LYS A 58 16.13 -10.43 35.27
C LYS A 58 15.77 -10.30 33.79
N ASN A 59 15.57 -9.06 33.31
CA ASN A 59 15.28 -8.78 31.90
C ASN A 59 16.45 -9.20 31.01
N LYS A 60 17.69 -8.84 31.39
CA LYS A 60 18.86 -9.21 30.59
C LYS A 60 19.11 -10.71 30.59
N MET A 61 18.89 -11.39 31.71
CA MET A 61 18.96 -12.84 31.79
C MET A 61 17.91 -13.51 30.89
N SER A 62 16.68 -12.98 30.89
CA SER A 62 15.61 -13.47 30.02
C SER A 62 15.96 -13.33 28.54
N GLN A 63 16.57 -12.20 28.15
CA GLN A 63 17.09 -12.00 26.79
C GLN A 63 18.22 -12.96 26.43
N ILE A 64 19.17 -13.23 27.33
CA ILE A 64 20.25 -14.19 27.07
C ILE A 64 19.68 -15.59 26.85
N VAL A 65 18.70 -15.99 27.68
CA VAL A 65 18.02 -17.28 27.54
C VAL A 65 17.22 -17.35 26.24
N SER A 66 16.52 -16.28 25.83
CA SER A 66 15.79 -16.26 24.56
C SER A 66 16.73 -16.34 23.35
N LEU A 67 17.87 -15.64 23.36
CA LEU A 67 18.88 -15.74 22.30
C LEU A 67 19.48 -17.15 22.21
N ALA A 68 19.75 -17.79 23.36
CA ALA A 68 20.19 -19.18 23.38
C ALA A 68 19.11 -20.13 22.82
N PHE A 69 17.85 -19.93 23.23
CA PHE A 69 16.70 -20.67 22.71
C PHE A 69 16.61 -20.55 21.19
N VAL A 70 16.70 -19.34 20.64
CA VAL A 70 16.56 -19.09 19.21
C VAL A 70 17.67 -19.75 18.37
N VAL A 71 18.86 -19.93 18.95
CA VAL A 71 19.98 -20.61 18.27
C VAL A 71 19.89 -22.15 18.41
N ASP A 72 19.47 -22.64 19.57
CA ASP A 72 19.57 -24.07 19.90
C ASP A 72 18.26 -24.85 19.73
N TYR A 73 17.09 -24.22 19.85
CA TYR A 73 15.79 -24.83 19.55
C TYR A 73 15.49 -24.70 18.04
N PRO A 74 14.93 -25.72 17.37
CA PRO A 74 14.44 -26.99 17.91
C PRO A 74 15.47 -28.13 17.95
N HIS A 75 16.68 -27.94 17.42
CA HIS A 75 17.57 -29.08 17.10
C HIS A 75 18.55 -29.49 18.20
N ARG A 76 19.23 -28.53 18.83
CA ARG A 76 20.23 -28.77 19.88
C ARG A 76 19.61 -28.86 21.27
N TRP A 77 18.46 -28.19 21.48
CA TRP A 77 17.74 -28.19 22.76
C TRP A 77 16.23 -28.41 22.56
N PRO A 78 15.80 -29.61 22.12
CA PRO A 78 14.39 -29.89 21.82
C PRO A 78 13.49 -29.81 23.07
N ASP A 79 14.00 -30.23 24.23
CA ASP A 79 13.26 -30.30 25.50
C ASP A 79 13.23 -28.95 26.28
N PHE A 80 13.54 -27.83 25.62
CA PHE A 80 13.68 -26.52 26.26
C PHE A 80 12.47 -26.15 27.15
N PHE A 81 11.25 -26.27 26.64
CA PHE A 81 10.04 -25.88 27.39
C PHE A 81 9.70 -26.88 28.50
N SER A 82 9.96 -28.17 28.31
CA SER A 82 9.80 -29.15 29.39
C SER A 82 10.79 -28.91 30.53
N ASP A 83 12.04 -28.59 30.19
CA ASP A 83 13.07 -28.23 31.16
C ASP A 83 12.65 -26.96 31.91
N LEU A 84 12.25 -25.92 31.18
CA LEU A 84 11.83 -24.65 31.74
C LEU A 84 10.64 -24.82 32.70
N LEU A 85 9.59 -25.53 32.29
CA LEU A 85 8.41 -25.81 33.12
C LEU A 85 8.76 -26.64 34.37
N SER A 86 9.69 -27.58 34.27
CA SER A 86 10.13 -28.41 35.41
C SER A 86 10.83 -27.59 36.51
N ILE A 87 11.47 -26.48 36.14
CA ILE A 87 12.24 -25.61 37.04
C ILE A 87 11.32 -24.66 37.83
N ILE A 88 10.13 -24.33 37.30
CA ILE A 88 9.23 -23.33 37.90
C ILE A 88 8.89 -23.69 39.35
N LYS A 89 8.62 -24.98 39.63
CA LYS A 89 8.19 -25.50 40.95
C LYS A 89 7.09 -24.65 41.62
N TRP A 90 6.34 -23.88 40.85
CA TRP A 90 5.30 -22.94 41.27
C TRP A 90 5.76 -21.94 42.37
N GLY A 91 7.04 -21.53 42.30
CA GLY A 91 7.57 -20.46 43.13
C GLY A 91 7.45 -19.08 42.46
N LEU A 92 7.13 -18.05 43.24
CA LEU A 92 6.87 -16.68 42.73
C LEU A 92 7.99 -16.13 41.84
N ARG A 93 9.26 -16.31 42.26
CA ARG A 93 10.43 -15.81 41.52
C ARG A 93 10.64 -16.57 40.21
N GLN A 94 10.35 -17.86 40.22
CA GLN A 94 10.50 -18.71 39.06
C GLN A 94 9.39 -18.45 38.03
N VAL A 95 8.16 -18.21 38.48
CA VAL A 95 7.04 -17.80 37.61
C VAL A 95 7.32 -16.44 36.97
N ASP A 96 7.78 -15.44 37.74
CA ASP A 96 8.22 -14.14 37.20
C ASP A 96 9.28 -14.31 36.09
N MET A 97 10.34 -15.08 36.35
CA MET A 97 11.38 -15.34 35.36
C MET A 97 10.86 -16.11 34.14
N TYR A 98 9.97 -17.09 34.33
CA TYR A 98 9.35 -17.84 33.25
C TYR A 98 8.58 -16.92 32.29
N LEU A 99 7.72 -16.05 32.83
CA LEU A 99 6.94 -15.11 32.02
C LEU A 99 7.85 -14.11 31.27
N ARG A 100 8.90 -13.59 31.92
CA ARG A 100 9.87 -12.70 31.26
C ARG A 100 10.63 -13.40 30.12
N VAL A 101 10.98 -14.67 30.28
CA VAL A 101 11.60 -15.47 29.20
C VAL A 101 10.63 -15.61 28.02
N LEU A 102 9.34 -15.86 28.28
CA LEU A 102 8.34 -15.94 27.20
C LEU A 102 8.16 -14.61 26.46
N LEU A 103 8.15 -13.47 27.16
CA LEU A 103 8.15 -12.15 26.52
C LEU A 103 9.42 -11.90 25.72
N ALA A 104 10.59 -12.28 26.22
CA ALA A 104 11.85 -12.13 25.49
C ALA A 104 11.94 -13.05 24.25
N ILE A 105 11.26 -14.20 24.25
CA ILE A 105 11.14 -15.07 23.07
C ILE A 105 10.24 -14.40 22.01
N ASP A 106 9.15 -13.75 22.43
CA ASP A 106 8.25 -13.03 21.53
C ASP A 106 9.00 -11.95 20.75
N THR A 107 9.81 -11.14 21.42
CA THR A 107 10.64 -10.08 20.79
C THR A 107 11.60 -10.62 19.72
N GLU A 108 12.15 -11.82 19.88
CA GLU A 108 13.14 -12.36 18.94
C GLU A 108 12.52 -13.16 17.78
N VAL A 109 11.31 -13.72 17.98
CA VAL A 109 10.71 -14.72 17.08
C VAL A 109 9.42 -14.24 16.41
N VAL A 110 8.61 -13.45 17.11
CA VAL A 110 7.21 -13.20 16.77
C VAL A 110 6.95 -11.73 16.44
N ASP A 111 7.56 -10.82 17.20
CA ASP A 111 7.32 -9.39 17.11
C ASP A 111 7.49 -8.88 15.67
N ARG A 112 6.42 -8.26 15.15
CA ARG A 112 6.33 -7.84 13.75
C ARG A 112 6.91 -6.45 13.51
N ASP A 113 7.15 -5.70 14.58
CA ASP A 113 7.72 -4.35 14.48
C ASP A 113 9.25 -4.40 14.29
N ILE A 114 9.86 -5.56 14.54
CA ILE A 114 11.28 -5.80 14.31
C ILE A 114 11.49 -6.31 12.88
N VAL A 115 12.25 -5.54 12.10
CA VAL A 115 12.62 -5.91 10.74
C VAL A 115 13.63 -7.05 10.78
N HIS A 116 13.20 -8.24 10.40
CA HIS A 116 14.04 -9.43 10.31
C HIS A 116 14.63 -9.60 8.91
N THR A 117 15.87 -10.11 8.85
CA THR A 117 16.46 -10.60 7.61
C THR A 117 15.71 -11.83 7.09
N HIS A 118 15.83 -12.12 5.78
CA HIS A 118 15.19 -13.32 5.18
C HIS A 118 15.58 -14.63 5.88
N GLU A 119 16.82 -14.74 6.34
CA GLU A 119 17.30 -15.91 7.08
C GLU A 119 16.62 -16.04 8.46
N GLU A 120 16.49 -14.92 9.18
CA GLU A 120 15.81 -14.86 10.47
C GLU A 120 14.32 -15.15 10.34
N THR A 121 13.62 -14.60 9.34
CA THR A 121 12.19 -14.89 9.12
C THR A 121 11.94 -16.38 8.88
N ARG A 122 12.83 -17.04 8.11
CA ARG A 122 12.75 -18.48 7.86
C ARG A 122 12.99 -19.29 9.13
N ARG A 123 14.02 -18.95 9.91
CA ARG A 123 14.31 -19.58 11.20
C ARG A 123 13.14 -19.39 12.18
N ASN A 124 12.63 -18.18 12.30
CA ASN A 124 11.54 -17.84 13.22
C ASN A 124 10.23 -18.57 12.84
N SER A 125 9.97 -18.77 11.55
CA SER A 125 8.84 -19.58 11.08
C SER A 125 8.97 -21.04 11.50
N LEU A 126 10.16 -21.64 11.34
CA LEU A 126 10.45 -23.00 11.79
C LEU A 126 10.26 -23.15 13.31
N ILE A 127 10.77 -22.20 14.10
CA ILE A 127 10.61 -22.20 15.56
C ILE A 127 9.12 -22.20 15.94
N LYS A 128 8.32 -21.30 15.35
CA LYS A 128 6.88 -21.21 15.64
C LYS A 128 6.13 -22.50 15.30
N ASP A 129 6.42 -23.10 14.15
CA ASP A 129 5.77 -24.34 13.73
C ASP A 129 6.10 -25.50 14.67
N MET A 130 7.37 -25.65 15.08
CA MET A 130 7.76 -26.65 16.07
C MET A 130 7.11 -26.40 17.44
N MET A 131 7.03 -25.15 17.88
CA MET A 131 6.38 -24.81 19.15
C MET A 131 4.89 -25.20 19.14
N ARG A 132 4.18 -24.97 18.03
CA ARG A 132 2.77 -25.36 17.87
C ARG A 132 2.56 -26.86 18.02
N GLU A 133 3.47 -27.66 17.48
CA GLU A 133 3.40 -29.13 17.54
C GLU A 133 3.73 -29.65 18.94
N ASP A 134 4.77 -29.10 19.59
CA ASP A 134 5.38 -29.74 20.76
C ASP A 134 4.96 -29.14 22.11
N CYS A 135 4.93 -27.82 22.26
CA CYS A 135 4.93 -27.18 23.59
C CYS A 135 3.74 -26.25 23.87
N VAL A 136 3.11 -25.66 22.86
CA VAL A 136 2.11 -24.59 23.04
C VAL A 136 0.92 -25.02 23.90
N LYS A 137 0.49 -26.28 23.85
CA LYS A 137 -0.59 -26.81 24.72
C LYS A 137 -0.18 -26.80 26.19
N ASN A 138 1.05 -27.22 26.49
CA ASN A 138 1.58 -27.22 27.85
C ASN A 138 1.78 -25.79 28.37
N LEU A 139 2.18 -24.86 27.50
CA LEU A 139 2.26 -23.45 27.83
C LEU A 139 0.88 -22.89 28.20
N ALA A 140 -0.15 -23.17 27.40
CA ALA A 140 -1.52 -22.75 27.69
C ALA A 140 -2.03 -23.28 29.05
N ASP A 141 -1.80 -24.56 29.37
CA ASP A 141 -2.17 -25.10 30.68
C ASP A 141 -1.39 -24.44 31.83
N SER A 142 -0.10 -24.13 31.62
CA SER A 142 0.70 -23.42 32.61
C SER A 142 0.18 -22.00 32.87
N TRP A 143 -0.25 -21.30 31.83
CA TRP A 143 -0.81 -19.96 31.95
C TRP A 143 -2.11 -19.99 32.74
N LEU A 144 -3.01 -20.93 32.44
CA LEU A 144 -4.24 -21.09 33.21
C LEU A 144 -3.97 -21.37 34.69
N GLN A 145 -2.99 -22.24 34.99
CA GLN A 145 -2.60 -22.49 36.37
C GLN A 145 -2.13 -21.20 37.05
N ILE A 146 -1.24 -20.42 36.41
CA ILE A 146 -0.77 -19.13 36.95
C ILE A 146 -1.95 -18.19 37.21
N LEU A 147 -2.86 -18.04 36.25
CA LEU A 147 -4.00 -17.14 36.39
C LEU A 147 -4.90 -17.55 37.57
N THR A 148 -5.11 -18.85 37.81
CA THR A 148 -5.98 -19.33 38.90
C THR A 148 -5.30 -19.36 40.28
N GLU A 149 -4.01 -19.68 40.35
CA GLU A 149 -3.29 -19.86 41.62
C GLU A 149 -2.87 -18.52 42.25
N TYR A 150 -2.60 -17.51 41.42
CA TYR A 150 -2.06 -16.21 41.88
C TYR A 150 -3.07 -15.05 41.84
N GLU A 151 -4.30 -15.24 41.38
CA GLU A 151 -5.32 -14.17 41.22
C GLU A 151 -5.54 -13.30 42.45
N SER A 152 -5.54 -13.90 43.64
CA SER A 152 -5.84 -13.21 44.90
C SER A 152 -4.59 -12.77 45.66
N SER A 153 -3.43 -13.34 45.31
CA SER A 153 -2.20 -13.18 46.08
C SER A 153 -1.20 -12.24 45.40
N HIS A 154 -1.11 -12.24 44.06
CA HIS A 154 -0.09 -11.52 43.30
C HIS A 154 -0.63 -11.04 41.94
N ALA A 155 -1.36 -9.92 41.94
CA ALA A 155 -1.99 -9.36 40.74
C ALA A 155 -0.99 -9.04 39.61
N GLU A 156 0.20 -8.52 39.93
CA GLU A 156 1.24 -8.18 38.94
C GLU A 156 1.67 -9.38 38.08
N LEU A 157 1.79 -10.58 38.68
CA LEU A 157 2.13 -11.81 37.96
C LEU A 157 1.00 -12.23 37.02
N VAL A 158 -0.25 -12.06 37.45
CA VAL A 158 -1.43 -12.36 36.64
C VAL A 158 -1.53 -11.39 35.45
N CYS A 159 -1.28 -10.09 35.67
CA CYS A 159 -1.20 -9.10 34.59
C CYS A 159 -0.10 -9.45 33.58
N THR A 160 1.10 -9.80 34.05
CA THR A 160 2.21 -10.23 33.17
C THR A 160 1.86 -11.51 32.41
N CYS A 161 1.14 -12.45 33.04
CA CYS A 161 0.67 -13.66 32.37
C CYS A 161 -0.37 -13.36 31.27
N LEU A 162 -1.30 -12.43 31.53
CA LEU A 162 -2.26 -11.96 30.52
C LEU A 162 -1.56 -11.28 29.34
N GLU A 163 -0.52 -10.48 29.59
CA GLU A 163 0.31 -9.88 28.54
C GLU A 163 1.00 -10.96 27.68
N VAL A 164 1.60 -11.98 28.31
CA VAL A 164 2.19 -13.12 27.59
C VAL A 164 1.15 -13.82 26.70
N ILE A 165 -0.05 -14.09 27.23
CA ILE A 165 -1.13 -14.69 26.45
C ILE A 165 -1.47 -13.82 25.24
N GLY A 166 -1.65 -12.50 25.45
CA GLY A 166 -1.92 -11.50 24.41
C GLY A 166 -0.95 -11.58 23.23
N LYS A 167 0.36 -11.57 23.51
CA LYS A 167 1.42 -11.68 22.49
C LYS A 167 1.37 -12.98 21.69
N TYR A 168 1.09 -14.10 22.36
CA TYR A 168 1.11 -15.44 21.73
C TYR A 168 -0.16 -15.75 20.92
N ILE A 169 -1.31 -15.15 21.27
CA ILE A 169 -2.61 -15.39 20.60
C ILE A 169 -2.53 -15.23 19.08
N SER A 170 -1.73 -14.27 18.61
CA SER A 170 -1.62 -13.90 17.19
C SER A 170 -1.19 -15.05 16.27
N TRP A 171 -0.53 -16.09 16.81
CA TRP A 171 0.00 -17.20 16.02
C TRP A 171 -0.27 -18.61 16.58
N ILE A 172 -0.77 -18.78 17.82
CA ILE A 172 -1.16 -20.11 18.34
C ILE A 172 -2.55 -20.55 17.83
N GLU A 173 -3.07 -21.71 18.22
CA GLU A 173 -4.47 -22.10 17.95
C GLU A 173 -5.45 -21.34 18.86
N ILE A 174 -6.54 -20.77 18.31
CA ILE A 174 -7.47 -19.93 19.09
C ILE A 174 -8.21 -20.72 20.18
N ASN A 175 -8.55 -21.97 19.93
CA ASN A 175 -9.33 -22.81 20.85
C ASN A 175 -8.57 -23.14 22.16
N LEU A 176 -7.25 -22.91 22.21
CA LEU A 176 -6.47 -23.07 23.43
C LEU A 176 -6.77 -21.98 24.47
N ILE A 177 -7.18 -20.80 24.01
CA ILE A 177 -7.46 -19.64 24.87
C ILE A 177 -8.94 -19.25 24.82
N ALA A 178 -9.61 -19.30 23.65
CA ALA A 178 -11.04 -19.02 23.53
C ALA A 178 -11.86 -20.30 23.83
N ASN A 179 -11.96 -20.67 25.11
CA ASN A 179 -12.71 -21.84 25.57
C ASN A 179 -13.37 -21.62 26.95
N ASP A 180 -14.17 -22.58 27.38
CA ASP A 180 -14.95 -22.54 28.63
C ASP A 180 -14.11 -22.48 29.93
N ARG A 181 -12.78 -22.62 29.85
CA ARG A 181 -11.89 -22.50 31.02
C ARG A 181 -11.38 -21.07 31.17
N PHE A 182 -10.93 -20.46 30.08
CA PHE A 182 -10.32 -19.12 30.10
C PHE A 182 -11.35 -17.99 30.03
N VAL A 183 -12.37 -18.09 29.18
CA VAL A 183 -13.32 -16.99 28.95
C VAL A 183 -14.04 -16.57 30.23
N PRO A 184 -14.58 -17.49 31.07
CA PRO A 184 -15.20 -17.10 32.33
C PRO A 184 -14.24 -16.43 33.31
N LEU A 185 -12.95 -16.82 33.26
CA LEU A 185 -11.90 -16.23 34.08
C LEU A 185 -11.62 -14.79 33.67
N LEU A 186 -11.43 -14.54 32.37
CA LEU A 186 -11.20 -13.21 31.81
C LEU A 186 -12.35 -12.27 32.13
N VAL A 187 -13.60 -12.73 31.96
CA VAL A 187 -14.80 -11.95 32.27
C VAL A 187 -14.89 -11.63 33.76
N ARG A 188 -14.52 -12.57 34.64
CA ARG A 188 -14.43 -12.28 36.08
C ARG A 188 -13.35 -11.25 36.39
N PHE A 189 -12.19 -11.34 35.72
CA PHE A 189 -11.09 -10.39 35.90
C PHE A 189 -11.45 -8.98 35.43
N MET A 190 -12.33 -8.83 34.43
CA MET A 190 -12.92 -7.52 34.06
C MET A 190 -13.66 -6.84 35.23
N GLY A 191 -14.15 -7.61 36.21
CA GLY A 191 -14.77 -7.07 37.43
C GLY A 191 -13.80 -6.75 38.57
N LEU A 192 -12.49 -7.00 38.41
CA LEU A 192 -11.47 -6.80 39.44
C LEU A 192 -10.57 -5.62 39.10
N ARG A 193 -10.57 -4.57 39.93
CA ARG A 193 -9.85 -3.31 39.68
C ARG A 193 -8.37 -3.46 39.28
N LEU A 194 -7.65 -4.39 39.89
CA LEU A 194 -6.21 -4.60 39.62
C LEU A 194 -5.91 -5.42 38.35
N LEU A 195 -6.90 -6.16 37.82
CA LEU A 195 -6.71 -7.10 36.70
C LEU A 195 -7.49 -6.71 35.45
N ARG A 196 -8.52 -5.88 35.58
CA ARG A 196 -9.48 -5.56 34.52
C ARG A 196 -8.85 -4.99 33.27
N GLU A 197 -7.79 -4.20 33.41
CA GLU A 197 -7.08 -3.61 32.27
C GLU A 197 -6.36 -4.66 31.44
N SER A 198 -5.49 -5.47 32.06
CA SER A 198 -4.79 -6.56 31.37
C SER A 198 -5.75 -7.62 30.85
N ALA A 199 -6.88 -7.83 31.53
CA ALA A 199 -7.94 -8.72 31.03
C ALA A 199 -8.61 -8.13 29.78
N CYS A 200 -8.88 -6.83 29.76
CA CYS A 200 -9.44 -6.12 28.61
C CYS A 200 -8.50 -6.18 27.41
N ASP A 201 -7.22 -5.89 27.61
CA ASP A 201 -6.17 -5.97 26.58
C ASP A 201 -6.04 -7.40 26.03
N CYS A 202 -6.08 -8.41 26.90
CA CYS A 202 -6.05 -9.82 26.48
C CYS A 202 -7.30 -10.20 25.65
N ILE A 203 -8.50 -9.77 26.05
CA ILE A 203 -9.72 -9.99 25.25
C ILE A 203 -9.61 -9.27 23.90
N HIS A 204 -9.08 -8.04 23.88
CA HIS A 204 -8.82 -7.31 22.66
C HIS A 204 -7.89 -8.09 21.72
N ASP A 205 -6.83 -8.72 22.23
CA ASP A 205 -5.91 -9.53 21.43
C ASP A 205 -6.57 -10.81 20.88
N ILE A 206 -7.44 -11.45 21.68
CA ILE A 206 -8.28 -12.58 21.22
C ILE A 206 -9.13 -12.17 20.02
N LEU A 207 -9.78 -11.01 20.08
CA LEU A 207 -10.64 -10.52 19.00
C LEU A 207 -9.84 -10.03 17.79
N SER A 208 -8.60 -9.56 17.97
CA SER A 208 -7.71 -9.09 16.90
C SER A 208 -7.12 -10.19 16.02
N LYS A 209 -7.19 -11.45 16.46
CA LYS A 209 -6.60 -12.59 15.75
C LYS A 209 -7.16 -12.76 14.33
N GLY A 210 -6.31 -12.91 13.31
CA GLY A 210 -6.75 -13.22 11.95
C GLY A 210 -7.43 -14.60 11.86
N MET A 211 -8.65 -14.65 11.31
CA MET A 211 -9.42 -15.86 11.03
C MET A 211 -10.51 -15.59 9.98
N GLU A 212 -11.19 -16.65 9.53
CA GLU A 212 -12.28 -16.57 8.55
C GLU A 212 -13.46 -15.69 9.05
N PRO A 213 -14.16 -14.96 8.15
CA PRO A 213 -15.18 -13.98 8.52
C PRO A 213 -16.29 -14.52 9.44
N LEU A 214 -16.87 -15.68 9.12
CA LEU A 214 -17.97 -16.24 9.92
C LEU A 214 -17.53 -16.64 11.33
N GLY A 215 -16.37 -17.31 11.43
CA GLY A 215 -15.80 -17.66 12.74
C GLY A 215 -15.42 -16.43 13.56
N LYS A 216 -14.99 -15.33 12.91
CA LYS A 216 -14.74 -14.05 13.60
C LYS A 216 -16.02 -13.47 14.18
N VAL A 217 -17.11 -13.48 13.42
CA VAL A 217 -18.41 -12.95 13.85
C VAL A 217 -18.95 -13.74 15.05
N GLU A 218 -18.90 -15.07 14.98
CA GLU A 218 -19.30 -15.93 16.10
C GLU A 218 -18.48 -15.64 17.38
N LEU A 219 -17.17 -15.48 17.23
CA LEU A 219 -16.28 -15.14 18.35
C LEU A 219 -16.65 -13.78 18.97
N VAL A 220 -16.83 -12.74 18.15
CA VAL A 220 -17.18 -11.40 18.62
C VAL A 220 -18.56 -11.40 19.32
N GLU A 221 -19.57 -12.05 18.74
CA GLU A 221 -20.92 -12.12 19.33
C GLU A 221 -20.94 -12.91 20.65
N SER A 222 -20.16 -13.99 20.74
CA SER A 222 -20.01 -14.76 21.97
C SER A 222 -19.42 -13.90 23.09
N PHE A 223 -18.29 -13.23 22.86
CA PHE A 223 -17.68 -12.34 23.85
C PHE A 223 -18.59 -11.15 24.18
N THR A 224 -19.25 -10.56 23.19
CA THR A 224 -20.21 -9.46 23.42
C THR A 224 -21.31 -9.90 24.38
N THR A 225 -21.91 -11.07 24.16
CA THR A 225 -22.99 -11.60 25.00
C THR A 225 -22.52 -11.80 26.44
N VAL A 226 -21.34 -12.41 26.63
CA VAL A 226 -20.84 -12.68 27.98
C VAL A 226 -20.46 -11.39 28.72
N LEU A 227 -19.83 -10.43 28.03
CA LEU A 227 -19.47 -9.13 28.62
C LEU A 227 -20.68 -8.23 28.92
N GLN A 228 -21.74 -8.32 28.11
CA GLN A 228 -23.01 -7.64 28.40
C GLN A 228 -23.67 -8.25 29.64
N ASN A 229 -23.71 -9.57 29.75
CA ASN A 229 -24.31 -10.26 30.90
C ASN A 229 -23.55 -10.01 32.22
N SER A 230 -22.24 -9.77 32.16
CA SER A 230 -21.45 -9.39 33.34
C SER A 230 -21.54 -7.90 33.69
N GLY A 231 -22.18 -7.08 32.86
CA GLY A 231 -22.21 -5.63 33.02
C GLY A 231 -20.89 -4.92 32.68
N SER A 232 -19.90 -5.63 32.13
CA SER A 232 -18.54 -5.10 31.92
C SER A 232 -18.43 -4.07 30.78
N LEU A 233 -19.43 -3.99 29.90
CA LEU A 233 -19.46 -3.00 28.80
C LEU A 233 -20.08 -1.65 29.21
N GLN A 234 -20.59 -1.53 30.45
CA GLN A 234 -21.17 -0.30 31.00
C GLN A 234 -20.45 0.03 32.30
N PRO A 235 -19.29 0.72 32.24
CA PRO A 235 -18.57 1.10 33.44
C PRO A 235 -19.42 2.09 34.27
N PRO A 236 -19.49 1.94 35.62
CA PRO A 236 -20.10 2.95 36.49
C PRO A 236 -19.48 4.36 36.33
N GLU A 237 -20.25 5.40 36.66
CA GLU A 237 -19.85 6.81 36.48
C GLU A 237 -18.60 7.24 37.30
N ASP A 238 -18.21 6.47 38.33
CA ASP A 238 -17.05 6.73 39.21
C ASP A 238 -15.80 5.88 38.83
N GLU A 239 -15.67 5.45 37.57
CA GLU A 239 -14.56 4.59 37.12
C GLU A 239 -13.28 5.35 36.76
N ASP A 240 -12.21 4.58 36.53
CA ASP A 240 -10.86 5.08 36.22
C ASP A 240 -10.75 5.29 34.71
N ASP A 241 -10.38 6.50 34.28
CA ASP A 241 -10.33 6.91 32.87
C ASP A 241 -9.47 5.95 32.03
N GLU A 242 -8.38 5.41 32.59
CA GLU A 242 -7.47 4.50 31.89
C GLU A 242 -8.12 3.16 31.51
N PHE A 243 -8.98 2.61 32.36
CA PHE A 243 -9.72 1.39 32.04
C PHE A 243 -10.79 1.66 30.98
N VAL A 244 -11.48 2.80 31.05
CA VAL A 244 -12.51 3.15 30.07
C VAL A 244 -11.89 3.35 28.68
N VAL A 245 -10.69 3.92 28.59
CA VAL A 245 -9.90 3.99 27.34
C VAL A 245 -9.57 2.60 26.77
N LYS A 246 -9.25 1.62 27.61
CA LYS A 246 -9.03 0.23 27.14
C LYS A 246 -10.33 -0.42 26.68
N LEU A 247 -11.43 -0.17 27.41
CA LEU A 247 -12.75 -0.68 27.07
C LEU A 247 -13.28 -0.11 25.74
N SER A 248 -13.05 1.18 25.48
CA SER A 248 -13.42 1.83 24.22
C SER A 248 -12.59 1.29 23.05
N ARG A 249 -11.28 1.01 23.23
CA ARG A 249 -10.45 0.28 22.25
C ARG A 249 -10.99 -1.12 21.96
N LEU A 250 -11.45 -1.86 22.98
CA LEU A 250 -12.07 -3.17 22.79
C LEU A 250 -13.35 -3.07 21.94
N VAL A 251 -14.23 -2.10 22.23
CA VAL A 251 -15.45 -1.87 21.44
C VAL A 251 -15.15 -1.42 20.01
N ASN A 252 -14.15 -0.57 19.83
CA ASN A 252 -13.65 -0.20 18.51
C ASN A 252 -13.22 -1.44 17.73
N ASN A 253 -12.41 -2.31 18.34
CA ASN A 253 -11.94 -3.53 17.70
C ASN A 253 -13.10 -4.48 17.34
N MET A 254 -14.10 -4.65 18.23
CA MET A 254 -15.31 -5.43 17.90
C MET A 254 -15.98 -4.90 16.63
N GLY A 255 -16.19 -3.59 16.54
CA GLY A 255 -16.82 -2.95 15.38
C GLY A 255 -16.00 -3.10 14.10
N VAL A 256 -14.71 -2.79 14.14
CA VAL A 256 -13.79 -2.87 13.00
C VAL A 256 -13.66 -4.31 12.48
N GLN A 257 -13.56 -5.31 13.36
CA GLN A 257 -13.48 -6.73 12.96
C GLN A 257 -14.77 -7.22 12.29
N LEU A 258 -15.93 -6.80 12.81
CA LEU A 258 -17.22 -7.11 12.19
C LEU A 258 -17.35 -6.45 10.81
N ILE A 259 -16.96 -5.17 10.68
CA ILE A 259 -16.98 -4.48 9.38
C ILE A 259 -16.00 -5.12 8.38
N SER A 260 -14.79 -5.47 8.82
CA SER A 260 -13.82 -6.19 7.97
C SER A 260 -14.39 -7.53 7.49
N SER A 261 -15.09 -8.25 8.37
CA SER A 261 -15.77 -9.51 8.03
C SER A 261 -16.89 -9.29 7.03
N TRP A 262 -17.69 -8.23 7.19
CA TRP A 262 -18.73 -7.83 6.23
C TRP A 262 -18.14 -7.49 4.85
N GLN A 263 -17.05 -6.71 4.81
CA GLN A 263 -16.38 -6.35 3.55
C GLN A 263 -15.87 -7.57 2.77
N LYS A 264 -15.39 -8.60 3.48
CA LYS A 264 -14.93 -9.86 2.87
C LYS A 264 -16.08 -10.74 2.35
N LEU A 265 -17.27 -10.65 2.96
CA LEU A 265 -18.44 -11.46 2.58
C LEU A 265 -19.31 -10.81 1.51
N LYS A 266 -19.35 -9.47 1.47
CA LYS A 266 -20.19 -8.72 0.52
C LYS A 266 -19.85 -9.06 -0.94
N GLY A 267 -20.86 -9.47 -1.72
CA GLY A 267 -20.71 -9.87 -3.11
C GLY A 267 -20.20 -11.31 -3.31
N VAL A 268 -19.88 -12.02 -2.22
CA VAL A 268 -19.49 -13.43 -2.21
C VAL A 268 -20.57 -14.28 -1.56
N ASP A 269 -21.05 -13.86 -0.38
CA ASP A 269 -22.10 -14.52 0.41
C ASP A 269 -22.99 -13.44 1.06
N ASP A 270 -23.94 -12.93 0.27
CA ASP A 270 -24.78 -11.81 0.67
C ASP A 270 -25.74 -12.15 1.83
N GLU A 271 -26.13 -13.43 1.98
CA GLU A 271 -27.00 -13.84 3.10
C GLU A 271 -26.28 -13.68 4.43
N ASN A 272 -25.04 -14.18 4.53
CA ASN A 272 -24.26 -14.01 5.74
C ASN A 272 -23.75 -12.57 5.90
N ALA A 273 -23.46 -11.85 4.83
CA ALA A 273 -23.14 -10.43 4.91
C ALA A 273 -24.29 -9.62 5.57
N VAL A 274 -25.56 -9.94 5.31
CA VAL A 274 -26.69 -9.31 6.01
C VAL A 274 -26.65 -9.58 7.52
N LYS A 275 -26.38 -10.83 7.93
CA LYS A 275 -26.26 -11.19 9.35
C LYS A 275 -25.11 -10.45 10.05
N VAL A 276 -23.97 -10.31 9.38
CA VAL A 276 -22.84 -9.53 9.92
C VAL A 276 -23.20 -8.05 10.04
N LEU A 277 -23.95 -7.50 9.08
CA LEU A 277 -24.40 -6.13 9.16
C LEU A 277 -25.35 -5.90 10.34
N GLU A 278 -26.26 -6.83 10.61
CA GLU A 278 -27.12 -6.79 11.82
C GLU A 278 -26.29 -6.82 13.11
N ALA A 279 -25.22 -7.62 13.14
CA ALA A 279 -24.26 -7.63 14.23
C ALA A 279 -23.59 -6.26 14.39
N VAL A 280 -23.10 -5.63 13.32
CA VAL A 280 -22.54 -4.26 13.36
C VAL A 280 -23.56 -3.25 13.93
N GLU A 281 -24.79 -3.26 13.41
CA GLU A 281 -25.87 -2.34 13.82
C GLU A 281 -26.23 -2.45 15.31
N SER A 282 -26.06 -3.63 15.91
CA SER A 282 -26.31 -3.82 17.34
C SER A 282 -25.21 -3.20 18.24
N LYS A 283 -24.04 -2.88 17.69
CA LYS A 283 -22.88 -2.30 18.41
C LYS A 283 -22.79 -0.78 18.25
N VAL A 284 -23.55 -0.19 17.32
CA VAL A 284 -23.60 1.26 17.07
C VAL A 284 -24.01 2.06 18.31
N ASN A 285 -24.85 1.51 19.19
CA ASN A 285 -25.19 2.20 20.45
C ASN A 285 -24.00 2.32 21.41
N LEU A 286 -23.12 1.30 21.47
CA LEU A 286 -21.89 1.36 22.25
C LEU A 286 -20.92 2.36 21.63
N LEU A 287 -20.81 2.38 20.29
CA LEU A 287 -20.05 3.39 19.57
C LEU A 287 -20.48 4.82 19.96
N PHE A 288 -21.78 5.11 20.01
CA PHE A 288 -22.27 6.43 20.41
C PHE A 288 -22.02 6.79 21.88
N HIS A 289 -21.99 5.79 22.76
CA HIS A 289 -21.68 6.00 24.17
C HIS A 289 -20.23 6.48 24.33
N PHE A 290 -19.26 5.72 23.79
CA PHE A 290 -17.84 6.07 23.91
C PHE A 290 -17.42 7.27 23.04
N PHE A 291 -18.01 7.43 21.85
CA PHE A 291 -17.70 8.59 21.02
C PHE A 291 -18.23 9.90 21.62
N GLY A 292 -19.32 9.83 22.39
CA GLY A 292 -19.94 10.97 23.07
C GLY A 292 -19.39 11.28 24.47
N ASP A 293 -18.39 10.54 24.93
CA ASP A 293 -17.71 10.72 26.22
C ASP A 293 -17.13 12.13 26.36
N GLU A 294 -16.76 12.59 27.56
CA GLU A 294 -16.13 13.91 27.71
C GLU A 294 -14.63 13.85 27.41
N ASP A 295 -13.98 12.73 27.72
CA ASP A 295 -12.57 12.49 27.41
C ASP A 295 -12.38 12.30 25.89
N ASP A 296 -11.36 12.97 25.35
CA ASP A 296 -11.00 12.90 23.94
C ASP A 296 -10.17 11.66 23.61
N ASP A 297 -9.46 11.06 24.56
CA ASP A 297 -8.77 9.78 24.36
C ASP A 297 -9.76 8.63 24.21
N ILE A 298 -10.83 8.64 25.03
CA ILE A 298 -11.92 7.66 24.94
C ILE A 298 -12.63 7.80 23.60
N SER A 299 -13.02 9.02 23.21
CA SER A 299 -13.71 9.27 21.95
C SER A 299 -12.83 9.00 20.72
N GLY A 300 -11.55 9.41 20.77
CA GLY A 300 -10.56 9.19 19.71
C GLY A 300 -10.27 7.70 19.46
N SER A 301 -10.31 6.87 20.50
CA SER A 301 -10.09 5.42 20.38
C SER A 301 -11.14 4.68 19.52
N VAL A 302 -12.38 5.19 19.46
CA VAL A 302 -13.50 4.60 18.69
C VAL A 302 -13.73 5.26 17.33
N ALA A 303 -12.97 6.31 17.01
CA ALA A 303 -13.04 6.99 15.73
C ALA A 303 -12.79 6.07 14.50
N PRO A 304 -11.89 5.06 14.53
CA PRO A 304 -11.76 4.10 13.42
C PRO A 304 -13.07 3.37 13.12
N PHE A 305 -13.78 2.89 14.15
CA PHE A 305 -15.08 2.27 13.99
C PHE A 305 -16.12 3.25 13.39
N VAL A 306 -16.13 4.52 13.80
CA VAL A 306 -17.00 5.54 13.17
C VAL A 306 -16.69 5.68 11.68
N GLN A 307 -15.42 5.79 11.30
CA GLN A 307 -15.00 5.98 9.90
C GLN A 307 -15.34 4.77 9.03
N ASP A 308 -15.09 3.57 9.53
CA ASP A 308 -15.42 2.32 8.84
C ASP A 308 -16.93 2.16 8.70
N TYR A 309 -17.70 2.48 9.74
CA TYR A 309 -19.16 2.41 9.70
C TYR A 309 -19.73 3.37 8.66
N ILE A 310 -19.26 4.62 8.59
CA ILE A 310 -19.65 5.57 7.53
C ILE A 310 -19.29 5.00 6.15
N THR A 311 -18.15 4.34 6.02
CA THR A 311 -17.73 3.71 4.77
C THR A 311 -18.67 2.57 4.37
N VAL A 312 -19.13 1.75 5.32
CA VAL A 312 -20.17 0.73 5.07
C VAL A 312 -21.45 1.39 4.57
N LEU A 313 -21.92 2.44 5.24
CA LEU A 313 -23.14 3.17 4.85
C LEU A 313 -23.03 3.78 3.44
N LYS A 314 -21.87 4.31 3.05
CA LYS A 314 -21.63 4.84 1.69
C LYS A 314 -21.76 3.79 0.58
N GLN A 315 -21.55 2.52 0.91
CA GLN A 315 -21.64 1.43 -0.06
C GLN A 315 -23.02 0.76 -0.11
N MET A 316 -24.02 1.30 0.59
CA MET A 316 -25.40 0.83 0.54
C MET A 316 -26.20 1.62 -0.50
N ASP A 317 -27.07 0.95 -1.26
CA ASP A 317 -27.92 1.61 -2.26
C ASP A 317 -28.94 2.56 -1.63
N GLN A 318 -29.48 2.20 -0.46
CA GLN A 318 -30.43 3.02 0.31
C GLN A 318 -30.24 2.83 1.82
N LEU A 319 -30.15 3.94 2.54
CA LEU A 319 -30.09 3.94 4.00
C LEU A 319 -31.48 3.70 4.61
N LEU A 320 -31.55 2.74 5.54
CA LEU A 320 -32.73 2.45 6.37
C LEU A 320 -33.03 3.62 7.33
N PRO A 321 -34.28 3.78 7.82
CA PRO A 321 -34.65 4.88 8.73
C PRO A 321 -33.76 4.96 9.98
N LYS A 322 -33.46 3.81 10.59
CA LYS A 322 -32.56 3.72 11.76
C LYS A 322 -31.13 4.18 11.42
N GLN A 323 -30.63 3.86 10.24
CA GLN A 323 -29.30 4.28 9.80
C GLN A 323 -29.25 5.79 9.54
N ARG A 324 -30.34 6.39 9.03
CA ARG A 324 -30.44 7.85 8.89
C ARG A 324 -30.44 8.54 10.26
N GLU A 325 -31.18 8.01 11.22
CA GLU A 325 -31.15 8.49 12.62
C GLU A 325 -29.73 8.38 13.21
N ASN A 326 -29.03 7.26 12.96
CA ASN A 326 -27.64 7.07 13.37
C ASN A 326 -26.71 8.14 12.75
N VAL A 327 -26.88 8.48 11.47
CA VAL A 327 -26.11 9.53 10.78
C VAL A 327 -26.40 10.91 11.36
N GLU A 328 -27.66 11.24 11.65
CA GLU A 328 -28.04 12.49 12.32
C GLU A 328 -27.44 12.61 13.72
N ARG A 329 -27.45 11.52 14.49
CA ARG A 329 -26.85 11.45 15.82
C ARG A 329 -25.33 11.60 15.78
N LEU A 330 -24.66 10.96 14.82
CA LEU A 330 -23.22 11.15 14.59
C LEU A 330 -22.89 12.61 14.30
N MET A 331 -23.66 13.27 13.43
CA MET A 331 -23.46 14.68 13.11
C MET A 331 -23.57 15.57 14.36
N TYR A 332 -24.57 15.32 15.22
CA TYR A 332 -24.73 16.04 16.48
C TYR A 332 -23.55 15.83 17.46
N LEU A 333 -23.17 14.57 17.70
CA LEU A 333 -22.05 14.23 18.59
C LEU A 333 -20.73 14.84 18.09
N LEU A 334 -20.49 14.76 16.79
CA LEU A 334 -19.31 15.33 16.14
C LEU A 334 -19.23 16.84 16.36
N ILE A 335 -20.33 17.56 16.18
CA ILE A 335 -20.38 19.01 16.42
C ILE A 335 -20.12 19.34 17.89
N LYS A 336 -20.65 18.55 18.83
CA LYS A 336 -20.36 18.70 20.27
C LYS A 336 -18.86 18.53 20.53
N LYS A 337 -18.26 17.46 20.01
CA LYS A 337 -16.84 17.13 20.20
C LYS A 337 -15.85 18.05 19.49
N MET A 338 -16.30 18.76 18.46
CA MET A 338 -15.47 19.76 17.81
C MET A 338 -15.32 21.05 18.63
N LYS A 339 -16.13 21.30 19.66
CA LYS A 339 -16.01 22.51 20.49
C LYS A 339 -14.75 22.45 21.36
N PHE A 340 -14.11 23.60 21.58
CA PHE A 340 -13.10 23.70 22.64
C PHE A 340 -13.76 23.49 24.00
N ASP A 341 -13.06 22.81 24.90
CA ASP A 341 -13.44 22.73 26.31
C ASP A 341 -13.40 24.13 26.96
N GLU A 342 -14.27 24.36 27.95
CA GLU A 342 -14.30 25.58 28.75
C GLU A 342 -12.99 25.80 29.53
N SER A 343 -12.29 24.70 29.86
CA SER A 343 -11.00 24.72 30.56
C SER A 343 -9.81 25.16 29.69
N TYR A 344 -10.01 25.30 28.37
CA TYR A 344 -8.92 25.50 27.42
C TYR A 344 -8.21 26.84 27.59
N ASN A 345 -6.89 26.80 27.80
CA ASN A 345 -6.08 27.99 27.95
C ASN A 345 -5.59 28.54 26.60
N PHE A 346 -6.28 29.56 26.09
CA PHE A 346 -5.91 30.20 24.85
C PHE A 346 -4.62 31.05 24.92
N GLU A 347 -4.03 31.32 26.08
CA GLU A 347 -2.84 32.18 26.20
C GLU A 347 -1.52 31.41 26.18
N GLN A 348 -1.52 30.11 26.49
CA GLN A 348 -0.31 29.28 26.53
C GLN A 348 -0.51 28.02 25.68
N GLU A 349 0.06 28.04 24.48
CA GLU A 349 0.04 26.88 23.59
C GLU A 349 0.95 25.78 24.15
N GLY A 350 0.35 24.73 24.70
CA GLY A 350 1.03 23.60 25.35
C GLY A 350 0.81 22.27 24.62
N GLU A 351 1.23 21.16 25.23
CA GLU A 351 1.05 19.82 24.67
C GLU A 351 -0.44 19.46 24.49
N ASP A 352 -1.30 19.86 25.44
CA ASP A 352 -2.74 19.62 25.40
C ASP A 352 -3.41 20.29 24.18
N GLU A 353 -2.98 21.48 23.79
CA GLU A 353 -3.45 22.14 22.56
C GLU A 353 -3.06 21.34 21.31
N ALA A 354 -1.81 20.87 21.24
CA ALA A 354 -1.35 20.08 20.11
C ALA A 354 -2.14 18.76 19.98
N MET A 355 -2.41 18.11 21.11
CA MET A 355 -3.24 16.89 21.18
C MET A 355 -4.66 17.17 20.71
N PHE A 356 -5.31 18.22 21.21
CA PHE A 356 -6.67 18.57 20.80
C PHE A 356 -6.76 18.97 19.33
N GLN A 357 -5.78 19.70 18.79
CA GLN A 357 -5.75 20.04 17.37
C GLN A 357 -5.58 18.80 16.48
N GLU A 358 -4.80 17.81 16.92
CA GLU A 358 -4.69 16.53 16.22
C GLU A 358 -6.01 15.75 16.27
N TYR A 359 -6.66 15.72 17.43
CA TYR A 359 -7.99 15.14 17.58
C TYR A 359 -9.04 15.83 16.68
N ARG A 360 -9.07 17.17 16.63
CA ARG A 360 -9.92 17.95 15.71
C ARG A 360 -9.66 17.60 14.23
N LYS A 361 -8.43 17.28 13.83
CA LYS A 361 -8.15 16.80 12.47
C LYS A 361 -8.82 15.46 12.20
N GLN A 362 -8.79 14.53 13.16
CA GLN A 362 -9.50 13.26 13.06
C GLN A 362 -11.02 13.47 12.94
N LEU A 363 -11.59 14.37 13.75
CA LEU A 363 -13.02 14.73 13.66
C LEU A 363 -13.38 15.37 12.32
N ARG A 364 -12.52 16.23 11.76
CA ARG A 364 -12.71 16.81 10.42
C ARG A 364 -12.79 15.74 9.33
N VAL A 365 -12.00 14.67 9.43
CA VAL A 365 -12.08 13.54 8.48
C VAL A 365 -13.46 12.86 8.58
N ILE A 366 -13.97 12.67 9.80
CA ILE A 366 -15.32 12.13 10.04
C ILE A 366 -16.39 13.06 9.46
N PHE A 367 -16.29 14.38 9.69
CA PHE A 367 -17.21 15.38 9.12
C PHE A 367 -17.27 15.30 7.59
N ASN A 368 -16.10 15.29 6.95
CA ASN A 368 -16.00 15.18 5.49
C ASN A 368 -16.62 13.88 4.98
N ASN A 369 -16.42 12.77 5.70
CA ASN A 369 -17.01 11.49 5.34
C ASN A 369 -18.54 11.49 5.47
N LEU A 370 -19.09 12.11 6.52
CA LEU A 370 -20.54 12.28 6.68
C LEU A 370 -21.13 13.19 5.61
N ALA A 371 -20.48 14.30 5.28
CA ALA A 371 -20.95 15.22 4.24
C ALA A 371 -20.94 14.58 2.83
N GLN A 372 -20.00 13.66 2.57
CA GLN A 372 -20.01 12.85 1.34
C GLN A 372 -21.13 11.80 1.32
N LEU A 373 -21.53 11.28 2.49
CA LEU A 373 -22.63 10.33 2.63
C LEU A 373 -24.00 11.03 2.47
N ASP A 374 -24.22 12.11 3.23
CA ASP A 374 -25.44 12.93 3.17
C ASP A 374 -25.08 14.43 3.17
N CYS A 375 -24.91 14.96 1.95
CA CYS A 375 -24.59 16.36 1.72
C CYS A 375 -25.71 17.30 2.19
N GLN A 376 -26.97 16.89 2.10
CA GLN A 376 -28.11 17.73 2.44
C GLN A 376 -28.20 17.92 3.95
N LEU A 377 -28.02 16.85 4.72
CA LEU A 377 -28.00 16.89 6.18
C LEU A 377 -26.89 17.84 6.68
N ALA A 378 -25.67 17.71 6.15
CA ALA A 378 -24.56 18.59 6.52
C ALA A 378 -24.87 20.06 6.22
N LEU A 379 -25.40 20.37 5.03
CA LEU A 379 -25.79 21.72 4.64
C LEU A 379 -26.88 22.32 5.53
N VAL A 380 -27.94 21.56 5.80
CA VAL A 380 -29.07 22.02 6.64
C VAL A 380 -28.62 22.27 8.08
N THR A 381 -27.79 21.37 8.62
CA THR A 381 -27.29 21.45 9.99
C THR A 381 -26.41 22.68 10.19
N VAL A 382 -25.41 22.88 9.33
CA VAL A 382 -24.52 24.03 9.41
C VAL A 382 -25.26 25.33 9.12
N HIS A 383 -26.18 25.34 8.14
CA HIS A 383 -27.02 26.52 7.87
C HIS A 383 -27.85 26.92 9.11
N LYS A 384 -28.44 25.94 9.81
CA LYS A 384 -29.20 26.19 11.04
C LYS A 384 -28.32 26.82 12.12
N LEU A 385 -27.10 26.32 12.32
CA LEU A 385 -26.14 26.88 13.27
C LEU A 385 -25.75 28.32 12.88
N VAL A 386 -25.35 28.54 11.63
CA VAL A 386 -24.94 29.86 11.12
C VAL A 386 -26.06 30.90 11.26
N SER A 387 -27.28 30.54 10.88
CA SER A 387 -28.43 31.44 10.89
C SER A 387 -28.98 31.74 12.28
N HIS A 388 -28.76 30.86 13.27
CA HIS A 388 -29.19 31.09 14.65
C HIS A 388 -28.11 31.78 15.50
N MET A 389 -26.88 31.28 15.45
CA MET A 389 -25.79 31.67 16.36
C MET A 389 -25.11 32.96 15.94
N LEU A 390 -24.77 33.13 14.65
CA LEU A 390 -23.97 34.28 14.23
C LEU A 390 -24.70 35.63 14.40
N PRO A 391 -26.00 35.81 14.08
CA PRO A 391 -26.67 37.09 14.30
C PRO A 391 -26.73 37.53 15.77
N HIS A 392 -26.71 36.57 16.70
CA HIS A 392 -26.78 36.80 18.15
C HIS A 392 -25.46 36.48 18.85
N TRP A 393 -24.33 36.53 18.14
CA TRP A 393 -23.02 36.06 18.64
C TRP A 393 -22.60 36.68 19.98
N LYS A 394 -23.08 37.88 20.31
CA LYS A 394 -22.78 38.56 21.58
C LYS A 394 -23.41 37.89 22.80
N GLU A 395 -24.47 37.12 22.60
CA GLU A 395 -25.21 36.39 23.65
C GLU A 395 -24.82 34.91 23.71
N GLN A 396 -23.93 34.47 22.81
CA GLN A 396 -23.47 33.09 22.70
C GLN A 396 -22.09 32.93 23.34
N GLU A 397 -21.75 31.70 23.70
CA GLU A 397 -20.43 31.37 24.21
C GLU A 397 -19.37 31.39 23.10
N LEU A 398 -18.12 31.67 23.50
CA LEU A 398 -16.97 31.76 22.59
C LEU A 398 -16.83 30.50 21.71
N CYS A 399 -16.87 29.32 22.34
CA CYS A 399 -16.67 28.04 21.69
C CYS A 399 -17.78 27.72 20.66
N ASP A 400 -19.00 28.17 20.94
CA ASP A 400 -20.14 28.00 20.03
C ASP A 400 -20.03 28.87 18.78
N VAL A 401 -19.58 30.12 18.95
CA VAL A 401 -19.33 31.02 17.82
C VAL A 401 -18.17 30.49 16.98
N GLU A 402 -17.08 30.05 17.62
CA GLU A 402 -15.91 29.49 16.94
C GLU A 402 -16.26 28.24 16.12
N VAL A 403 -16.91 27.24 16.74
CA VAL A 403 -17.20 25.97 16.06
C VAL A 403 -18.16 26.18 14.88
N THR A 404 -19.07 27.15 14.99
CA THR A 404 -19.98 27.52 13.90
C THR A 404 -19.22 28.04 12.68
N ILE A 405 -18.21 28.90 12.89
CA ILE A 405 -17.36 29.41 11.81
C ILE A 405 -16.41 28.30 11.30
N ALA A 406 -15.91 27.44 12.19
CA ALA A 406 -15.06 26.30 11.84
C ALA A 406 -15.79 25.29 10.94
N LEU A 407 -17.04 24.94 11.25
CA LEU A 407 -17.88 24.07 10.42
C LEU A 407 -18.21 24.73 9.08
N LEU A 408 -18.53 26.04 9.09
CA LEU A 408 -18.73 26.79 7.85
C LEU A 408 -17.46 26.77 6.99
N TYR A 409 -16.26 26.92 7.56
CA TYR A 409 -15.00 26.76 6.83
C TYR A 409 -14.85 25.35 6.25
N GLN A 410 -15.13 24.31 7.03
CA GLN A 410 -14.96 22.92 6.62
C GLN A 410 -15.87 22.49 5.47
N LEU A 411 -17.10 23.03 5.38
CA LEU A 411 -18.02 22.74 4.28
C LEU A 411 -17.40 22.93 2.89
N GLY A 412 -16.50 23.90 2.72
CA GLY A 412 -15.88 24.22 1.43
C GLY A 412 -15.00 23.10 0.88
N GLU A 413 -14.58 22.16 1.72
CA GLU A 413 -13.79 20.98 1.35
C GLU A 413 -14.63 19.70 1.39
N ALA A 414 -15.66 19.67 2.23
CA ALA A 414 -16.56 18.54 2.40
C ALA A 414 -17.50 18.34 1.20
N LEU A 415 -17.84 19.42 0.48
CA LEU A 415 -18.79 19.39 -0.64
C LEU A 415 -18.11 18.96 -1.97
N PRO A 416 -18.69 18.00 -2.74
CA PRO A 416 -18.14 17.53 -4.01
C PRO A 416 -17.97 18.64 -5.07
N THR A 417 -16.87 18.59 -5.84
CA THR A 417 -16.55 19.56 -6.92
C THR A 417 -17.57 19.56 -8.07
N SER A 418 -18.45 18.55 -8.17
CA SER A 418 -19.60 18.51 -9.09
C SER A 418 -20.66 19.56 -8.75
N HIS A 419 -20.72 20.03 -7.50
CA HIS A 419 -21.46 21.24 -7.10
C HIS A 419 -20.64 22.53 -7.31
N GLY A 420 -19.57 22.46 -8.12
CA GLY A 420 -18.44 23.38 -8.29
C GLY A 420 -18.70 24.78 -8.83
N GLN A 421 -19.90 25.31 -8.62
CA GLN A 421 -20.13 26.76 -8.54
C GLN A 421 -20.96 27.04 -7.30
N HIS A 422 -20.39 26.82 -6.10
CA HIS A 422 -21.05 27.20 -4.84
C HIS A 422 -21.46 28.68 -4.82
N PHE A 423 -20.81 29.53 -5.61
CA PHE A 423 -21.20 30.91 -5.81
C PHE A 423 -21.56 31.08 -7.28
N SER A 424 -22.86 31.15 -7.55
CA SER A 424 -23.38 31.51 -8.87
C SER A 424 -23.83 32.96 -8.76
N GLY A 425 -23.32 33.85 -9.61
CA GLY A 425 -23.67 35.28 -9.60
C GLY A 425 -25.15 35.58 -9.91
N ASN A 426 -26.02 34.56 -9.93
CA ASN A 426 -27.44 34.68 -10.16
C ASN A 426 -28.20 34.63 -8.82
N ALA A 427 -28.90 35.72 -8.48
CA ALA A 427 -29.65 35.85 -7.23
C ALA A 427 -30.79 34.82 -7.09
N GLU A 428 -31.34 34.32 -8.21
CA GLU A 428 -32.39 33.30 -8.23
C GLU A 428 -31.85 31.86 -8.04
N LYS A 429 -30.52 31.68 -8.10
CA LYS A 429 -29.80 30.40 -7.91
C LYS A 429 -28.72 30.50 -6.83
N ALA A 430 -28.92 31.39 -5.86
CA ALA A 430 -28.00 31.55 -4.74
C ALA A 430 -27.92 30.22 -3.97
N SER A 431 -26.69 29.74 -3.73
CA SER A 431 -26.52 28.53 -2.94
C SER A 431 -26.76 28.82 -1.46
N VAL A 432 -27.05 27.77 -0.68
CA VAL A 432 -27.12 27.85 0.79
C VAL A 432 -25.81 28.41 1.37
N LEU A 433 -24.65 28.12 0.76
CA LEU A 433 -23.36 28.63 1.18
C LEU A 433 -23.23 30.15 0.96
N GLN A 434 -23.79 30.68 -0.12
CA GLN A 434 -23.85 32.12 -0.40
C GLN A 434 -24.69 32.85 0.64
N GLU A 435 -25.80 32.25 1.08
CA GLU A 435 -26.61 32.78 2.19
C GLU A 435 -25.86 32.76 3.52
N MET A 436 -25.22 31.64 3.88
CA MET A 436 -24.40 31.53 5.09
C MET A 436 -23.27 32.58 5.13
N MET A 437 -22.58 32.81 4.00
CA MET A 437 -21.55 33.85 3.88
C MET A 437 -22.12 35.27 4.07
N ARG A 438 -23.27 35.57 3.47
CA ARG A 438 -23.96 36.86 3.70
C ARG A 438 -24.32 37.05 5.17
N THR A 439 -24.79 36.00 5.84
CA THR A 439 -25.14 36.03 7.26
C THR A 439 -23.90 36.28 8.14
N MET A 440 -22.79 35.57 7.88
CA MET A 440 -21.53 35.78 8.58
C MET A 440 -20.98 37.20 8.41
N LEU A 441 -21.06 37.78 7.21
CA LEU A 441 -20.57 39.13 6.94
C LEU A 441 -21.48 40.21 7.56
N LYS A 442 -22.80 40.00 7.54
CA LYS A 442 -23.78 40.94 8.12
C LYS A 442 -23.86 40.88 9.63
N SER A 443 -23.50 39.77 10.27
CA SER A 443 -23.59 39.61 11.72
C SER A 443 -22.60 40.48 12.50
N GLY A 444 -21.54 40.96 11.84
CA GLY A 444 -20.49 41.73 12.50
C GLY A 444 -19.60 40.90 13.43
N VAL A 445 -19.58 39.57 13.29
CA VAL A 445 -18.75 38.66 14.13
C VAL A 445 -17.26 38.99 14.08
N SER A 446 -16.79 39.68 13.04
CA SER A 446 -15.42 40.22 12.96
C SER A 446 -15.01 41.11 14.14
N CYS A 447 -16.00 41.68 14.86
CA CYS A 447 -15.77 42.57 16.00
C CYS A 447 -15.74 41.83 17.36
N HIS A 448 -15.70 40.50 17.38
CA HIS A 448 -15.69 39.71 18.62
C HIS A 448 -14.47 39.99 19.51
N GLY A 449 -13.32 40.33 18.91
CA GLY A 449 -12.11 40.70 19.66
C GLY A 449 -11.26 39.53 20.18
N HIS A 450 -11.79 38.30 20.17
CA HIS A 450 -11.01 37.11 20.58
C HIS A 450 -10.17 36.57 19.42
N LYS A 451 -8.90 36.21 19.69
CA LYS A 451 -7.93 35.84 18.64
C LYS A 451 -8.40 34.68 17.76
N ILE A 452 -8.99 33.62 18.32
CA ILE A 452 -9.36 32.43 17.54
C ILE A 452 -10.57 32.68 16.64
N VAL A 453 -11.58 33.41 17.13
CA VAL A 453 -12.75 33.77 16.32
C VAL A 453 -12.33 34.62 15.13
N GLN A 454 -11.41 35.57 15.34
CA GLN A 454 -10.87 36.40 14.24
C GLN A 454 -10.04 35.59 13.25
N LEU A 455 -9.13 34.73 13.73
CA LEU A 455 -8.34 33.85 12.87
C LEU A 455 -9.27 32.96 12.01
N GLN A 456 -10.23 32.30 12.65
CA GLN A 456 -11.17 31.41 11.98
C GLN A 456 -12.09 32.18 11.01
N TYR A 457 -12.48 33.41 11.36
CA TYR A 457 -13.21 34.31 10.46
C TYR A 457 -12.38 34.65 9.21
N PHE A 458 -11.13 35.11 9.35
CA PHE A 458 -10.29 35.44 8.19
C PHE A 458 -9.97 34.22 7.32
N GLU A 459 -9.73 33.05 7.92
CA GLU A 459 -9.56 31.80 7.18
C GLU A 459 -10.79 31.47 6.32
N THR A 460 -11.98 31.64 6.90
CA THR A 460 -13.27 31.42 6.23
C THR A 460 -13.46 32.40 5.08
N LEU A 461 -13.13 33.69 5.27
CA LEU A 461 -13.20 34.70 4.22
C LEU A 461 -12.30 34.36 3.03
N VAL A 462 -11.06 33.97 3.27
CA VAL A 462 -10.09 33.69 2.21
C VAL A 462 -10.37 32.37 1.51
N ARG A 463 -10.86 31.35 2.24
CA ARG A 463 -11.32 30.09 1.63
C ARG A 463 -12.45 30.33 0.63
N TYR A 464 -13.36 31.25 0.95
CA TYR A 464 -14.50 31.61 0.11
C TYR A 464 -14.29 32.90 -0.69
N ASP A 465 -13.05 33.24 -1.06
CA ASP A 465 -12.70 34.46 -1.79
C ASP A 465 -13.50 34.69 -3.08
N ARG A 466 -13.90 33.62 -3.78
CA ARG A 466 -14.76 33.67 -4.98
C ARG A 466 -16.14 34.30 -4.72
N PHE A 467 -16.65 34.25 -3.48
CA PHE A 467 -17.89 34.92 -3.08
C PHE A 467 -17.85 36.41 -3.43
N PHE A 468 -16.72 37.08 -3.19
CA PHE A 468 -16.55 38.52 -3.39
C PHE A 468 -16.49 38.92 -4.87
N THR A 469 -16.20 37.98 -5.77
CA THR A 469 -16.34 38.20 -7.22
C THR A 469 -17.82 38.25 -7.63
N CYS A 470 -18.67 37.50 -6.94
CA CYS A 470 -20.12 37.47 -7.18
C CYS A 470 -20.85 38.61 -6.45
N GLU A 471 -20.40 38.99 -5.24
CA GLU A 471 -21.00 40.05 -4.43
C GLU A 471 -19.96 41.10 -3.99
N PRO A 472 -19.51 41.98 -4.90
CA PRO A 472 -18.48 42.98 -4.61
C PRO A 472 -18.87 44.00 -3.53
N LEU A 473 -20.15 44.11 -3.19
CA LEU A 473 -20.66 45.06 -2.18
C LEU A 473 -20.09 44.83 -0.77
N TYR A 474 -19.63 43.62 -0.47
CA TYR A 474 -19.06 43.26 0.83
C TYR A 474 -17.54 43.45 0.92
N ILE A 475 -16.87 43.78 -0.20
CA ILE A 475 -15.43 44.01 -0.24
C ILE A 475 -15.00 45.15 0.70
N PRO A 476 -15.66 46.33 0.75
CA PRO A 476 -15.19 47.45 1.57
C PRO A 476 -15.14 47.15 3.07
N ASP A 477 -16.17 46.50 3.61
CA ASP A 477 -16.22 46.15 5.03
C ASP A 477 -15.19 45.07 5.39
N THR A 478 -14.96 44.13 4.47
CA THR A 478 -13.94 43.07 4.62
C THR A 478 -12.53 43.64 4.52
N LEU A 479 -12.29 44.61 3.63
CA LEU A 479 -11.00 45.31 3.56
C LEU A 479 -10.73 46.08 4.84
N ARG A 480 -11.74 46.79 5.37
CA ARG A 480 -11.59 47.49 6.65
C ARG A 480 -11.22 46.53 7.77
N SER A 481 -11.81 45.33 7.83
CA SER A 481 -11.45 44.35 8.88
C SER A 481 -10.03 43.83 8.78
N PHE A 482 -9.46 43.69 7.58
CA PHE A 482 -8.04 43.38 7.44
C PHE A 482 -7.14 44.56 7.88
N LEU A 483 -7.50 45.79 7.50
CA LEU A 483 -6.65 46.98 7.66
C LEU A 483 -6.63 47.58 9.07
N ASP A 484 -7.70 47.42 9.85
CA ASP A 484 -7.82 48.03 11.18
C ASP A 484 -7.35 47.12 12.34
N GLU A 485 -7.74 47.47 13.58
CA GLU A 485 -7.42 46.76 14.83
C GLU A 485 -7.92 45.31 14.86
N ARG A 486 -8.79 44.89 13.93
CA ARG A 486 -9.26 43.50 13.84
C ARG A 486 -8.26 42.58 13.15
N GLY A 487 -7.39 43.11 12.29
CA GLY A 487 -6.43 42.35 11.48
C GLY A 487 -4.99 42.80 11.69
N PHE A 488 -4.52 43.70 10.82
CA PHE A 488 -3.13 44.17 10.81
C PHE A 488 -2.68 44.88 12.08
N HIS A 489 -3.61 45.53 12.79
CA HIS A 489 -3.33 46.27 14.02
C HIS A 489 -3.82 45.54 15.28
N HIS A 490 -4.11 44.24 15.16
CA HIS A 490 -4.60 43.45 16.30
C HIS A 490 -3.55 43.34 17.41
N PRO A 491 -3.92 43.35 18.71
CA PRO A 491 -2.96 43.24 19.82
C PRO A 491 -2.11 41.96 19.79
N SER A 492 -2.69 40.83 19.37
CA SER A 492 -1.98 39.55 19.24
C SER A 492 -1.12 39.51 17.97
N SER A 493 0.17 39.20 18.12
CA SER A 493 1.13 39.01 17.01
C SER A 493 0.73 37.87 16.08
N GLN A 494 0.13 36.81 16.61
CA GLN A 494 -0.34 35.64 15.84
C GLN A 494 -1.42 36.04 14.83
N VAL A 495 -2.38 36.88 15.25
CA VAL A 495 -3.43 37.41 14.36
C VAL A 495 -2.84 38.32 13.29
N ARG A 496 -1.92 39.22 13.66
CA ARG A 496 -1.27 40.13 12.69
C ARG A 496 -0.50 39.36 11.62
N SER A 497 0.34 38.41 12.04
CA SER A 497 1.12 37.54 11.15
C SER A 497 0.21 36.76 10.21
N ARG A 498 -0.81 36.08 10.75
CA ARG A 498 -1.72 35.28 9.91
C ARG A 498 -2.55 36.14 8.97
N SER A 499 -2.99 37.32 9.42
CA SER A 499 -3.72 38.29 8.59
C SER A 499 -2.89 38.78 7.41
N ALA A 500 -1.57 38.98 7.56
CA ALA A 500 -0.68 39.34 6.46
C ALA A 500 -0.64 38.27 5.36
N TYR A 501 -0.51 37.01 5.75
CA TYR A 501 -0.59 35.90 4.81
C TYR A 501 -1.96 35.81 4.13
N LEU A 502 -3.04 35.86 4.90
CA LEU A 502 -4.40 35.72 4.39
C LEU A 502 -4.79 36.87 3.46
N PHE A 503 -4.45 38.11 3.82
CA PHE A 503 -4.65 39.28 2.97
C PHE A 503 -3.90 39.14 1.64
N SER A 504 -2.67 38.60 1.65
CA SER A 504 -1.91 38.39 0.40
C SER A 504 -2.62 37.43 -0.57
N ARG A 505 -3.28 36.40 -0.06
CA ARG A 505 -4.09 35.46 -0.85
C ARG A 505 -5.37 36.13 -1.33
N PHE A 506 -6.07 36.80 -0.43
CA PHE A 506 -7.31 37.51 -0.73
C PHE A 506 -7.12 38.54 -1.84
N ALA A 507 -6.12 39.41 -1.68
CA ALA A 507 -5.81 40.48 -2.63
C ALA A 507 -5.44 39.95 -4.01
N LYS A 508 -4.74 38.81 -4.10
CA LYS A 508 -4.42 38.16 -5.39
C LYS A 508 -5.67 37.70 -6.14
N THR A 509 -6.67 37.17 -5.45
CA THR A 509 -7.90 36.68 -6.08
C THR A 509 -8.80 37.83 -6.53
N ILE A 510 -9.05 38.84 -5.67
CA ILE A 510 -10.00 39.92 -5.96
C ILE A 510 -9.37 41.20 -6.53
N ARG A 511 -8.10 41.15 -6.96
CA ARG A 511 -7.28 42.28 -7.45
C ARG A 511 -7.98 43.28 -8.39
N ILE A 512 -8.88 42.80 -9.26
CA ILE A 512 -9.61 43.65 -10.23
C ILE A 512 -10.57 44.60 -9.49
N HIS A 513 -11.22 44.14 -8.43
CA HIS A 513 -12.18 44.93 -7.65
C HIS A 513 -11.49 45.86 -6.64
N LEU A 514 -10.21 45.65 -6.35
CA LEU A 514 -9.44 46.46 -5.39
C LEU A 514 -8.94 47.80 -5.95
N GLN A 515 -9.04 48.03 -7.26
CA GLN A 515 -8.45 49.19 -7.94
C GLN A 515 -8.86 50.54 -7.33
N ASN A 516 -10.14 50.67 -6.95
CA ASN A 516 -10.67 51.92 -6.39
C ASN A 516 -10.25 52.18 -4.94
N TYR A 517 -9.72 51.17 -4.24
CA TYR A 517 -9.33 51.22 -2.84
C TYR A 517 -7.81 51.28 -2.65
N LEU A 518 -7.01 51.20 -3.73
CA LEU A 518 -5.55 51.19 -3.66
C LEU A 518 -4.94 52.36 -2.88
N PRO A 519 -5.40 53.63 -3.03
CA PRO A 519 -4.83 54.74 -2.27
C PRO A 519 -5.01 54.57 -0.75
N GLU A 520 -6.19 54.13 -0.32
CA GLU A 520 -6.50 53.88 1.09
C GLU A 520 -5.69 52.69 1.63
N ILE A 521 -5.58 51.62 0.85
CA ILE A 521 -4.76 50.45 1.20
C ILE A 521 -3.29 50.86 1.38
N PHE A 522 -2.71 51.63 0.46
CA PHE A 522 -1.32 52.04 0.57
C PHE A 522 -1.07 53.00 1.74
N GLN A 523 -2.04 53.86 2.06
CA GLN A 523 -1.95 54.74 3.23
C GLN A 523 -1.93 53.94 4.54
N GLN A 524 -2.79 52.92 4.67
CA GLN A 524 -2.91 52.09 5.87
C GLN A 524 -1.82 51.02 6.02
N LEU A 525 -1.07 50.72 4.94
CA LEU A 525 0.07 49.78 5.00
C LEU A 525 1.42 50.48 5.19
N HIS A 526 1.47 51.82 5.12
CA HIS A 526 2.73 52.55 5.05
C HIS A 526 3.63 52.34 6.29
N ASP A 527 3.03 52.34 7.48
CA ASP A 527 3.71 52.09 8.76
C ASP A 527 4.17 50.63 8.92
N LEU A 528 3.49 49.68 8.26
CA LEU A 528 3.85 48.26 8.28
C LEU A 528 5.01 47.89 7.34
N LEU A 529 5.34 48.76 6.37
CA LEU A 529 6.43 48.55 5.40
C LEU A 529 7.81 49.04 5.88
N VAL A 530 7.90 49.59 7.10
CA VAL A 530 9.15 50.08 7.70
C VAL A 530 10.14 48.94 7.92
N LEU A 531 11.39 49.13 7.51
CA LEU A 531 12.45 48.11 7.60
C LEU A 531 13.01 47.99 9.02
N ASN A 532 13.29 46.75 9.40
CA ASN A 532 13.96 46.44 10.65
C ASN A 532 15.45 46.79 10.58
N MET A 533 15.86 47.69 11.47
CA MET A 533 17.25 48.10 11.68
C MET A 533 17.64 47.76 13.13
N PRO A 534 18.87 47.30 13.40
CA PRO A 534 19.32 47.01 14.77
C PRO A 534 19.18 48.19 15.73
N GLU A 535 19.20 49.42 15.22
CA GLU A 535 19.09 50.67 15.99
C GLU A 535 17.64 51.05 16.37
N ASN A 536 16.63 50.49 15.69
CA ASN A 536 15.23 50.89 15.90
C ASN A 536 14.61 50.24 17.16
N GLY A 537 15.29 49.25 17.76
CA GLY A 537 14.67 48.38 18.77
C GLY A 537 13.49 47.58 18.18
N SER A 538 12.99 46.60 18.91
CA SER A 538 11.83 45.78 18.52
C SER A 538 10.52 46.57 18.58
N GLN A 539 10.37 47.60 17.75
CA GLN A 539 9.19 48.47 17.62
C GLN A 539 8.33 48.16 16.39
N THR A 540 8.53 47.03 15.70
CA THR A 540 7.72 46.68 14.52
C THR A 540 6.57 45.77 14.86
N LEU A 541 5.39 46.11 14.33
CA LEU A 541 4.15 45.36 14.53
C LEU A 541 4.22 43.95 13.89
N LEU A 542 4.96 43.81 12.79
CA LEU A 542 5.10 42.57 12.02
C LEU A 542 6.54 42.03 12.07
N SER A 543 6.67 40.70 11.93
CA SER A 543 7.96 40.04 11.79
C SER A 543 8.55 40.25 10.38
N ASN A 544 9.84 39.98 10.22
CA ASN A 544 10.52 40.04 8.92
C ASN A 544 9.84 39.14 7.87
N GLU A 545 9.39 37.96 8.28
CA GLU A 545 8.75 37.00 7.37
C GLU A 545 7.36 37.47 6.95
N ASP A 546 6.59 38.08 7.86
CA ASP A 546 5.26 38.59 7.56
C ASP A 546 5.30 39.76 6.57
N GLN A 547 6.30 40.63 6.71
CA GLN A 547 6.52 41.75 5.79
C GLN A 547 6.73 41.28 4.34
N LEU A 548 7.31 40.10 4.12
CA LEU A 548 7.49 39.53 2.77
C LEU A 548 6.14 39.38 2.04
N PHE A 549 5.07 39.00 2.75
CA PHE A 549 3.74 38.88 2.16
C PHE A 549 3.17 40.25 1.77
N LEU A 550 3.41 41.28 2.58
CA LEU A 550 2.95 42.64 2.29
C LEU A 550 3.66 43.24 1.07
N TYR A 551 4.99 43.15 0.99
CA TYR A 551 5.75 43.62 -0.17
C TYR A 551 5.33 42.91 -1.46
N GLU A 552 5.09 41.61 -1.41
CA GLU A 552 4.56 40.85 -2.55
C GLU A 552 3.13 41.31 -2.93
N THR A 553 2.27 41.58 -1.94
CA THR A 553 0.89 42.04 -2.15
C THR A 553 0.85 43.43 -2.76
N VAL A 554 1.57 44.38 -2.17
CA VAL A 554 1.70 45.77 -2.66
C VAL A 554 2.21 45.78 -4.09
N SER A 555 3.28 45.02 -4.38
CA SER A 555 3.78 44.93 -5.75
C SER A 555 2.75 44.31 -6.70
N THR A 556 2.05 43.25 -6.29
CA THR A 556 1.03 42.61 -7.14
C THR A 556 -0.09 43.59 -7.47
N LEU A 557 -0.54 44.37 -6.49
CA LEU A 557 -1.57 45.40 -6.66
C LEU A 557 -1.10 46.54 -7.58
N ILE A 558 0.15 47.00 -7.45
CA ILE A 558 0.73 48.01 -8.35
C ILE A 558 0.75 47.49 -9.80
N VAL A 559 1.29 46.28 -10.02
CA VAL A 559 1.44 45.69 -11.36
C VAL A 559 0.08 45.47 -12.04
N THR A 560 -0.91 44.98 -11.28
CA THR A 560 -2.25 44.65 -11.80
C THR A 560 -3.23 45.83 -11.84
N SER A 561 -2.84 46.99 -11.32
CA SER A 561 -3.62 48.22 -11.42
C SER A 561 -3.74 48.72 -12.88
N ASN A 562 -4.76 49.53 -13.13
CA ASN A 562 -4.95 50.24 -14.41
C ASN A 562 -4.18 51.57 -14.47
N PHE A 563 -3.19 51.78 -13.60
CA PHE A 563 -2.37 53.00 -13.61
C PHE A 563 -1.45 53.06 -14.85
N PRO A 564 -1.11 54.26 -15.36
CA PRO A 564 -0.14 54.39 -16.43
C PRO A 564 1.24 53.86 -15.99
N PRO A 565 2.08 53.36 -16.92
CA PRO A 565 3.40 52.81 -16.60
C PRO A 565 4.28 53.75 -15.76
N GLU A 566 4.24 55.05 -16.03
CA GLU A 566 4.97 56.07 -15.27
C GLU A 566 4.60 56.09 -13.78
N LYS A 567 3.30 55.98 -13.47
CA LYS A 567 2.81 55.94 -12.10
C LYS A 567 3.12 54.61 -11.42
N LYS A 568 3.02 53.50 -12.15
CA LYS A 568 3.43 52.18 -11.65
C LYS A 568 4.91 52.17 -11.27
N SER A 569 5.76 52.69 -12.15
CA SER A 569 7.19 52.85 -11.92
C SER A 569 7.48 53.78 -10.74
N GLY A 570 6.77 54.91 -10.62
CA GLY A 570 6.88 55.83 -9.49
C GLY A 570 6.54 55.18 -8.15
N LEU A 571 5.37 54.54 -8.04
CA LEU A 571 4.95 53.82 -6.83
C LEU A 571 5.92 52.67 -6.49
N MET A 572 6.41 51.95 -7.49
CA MET A 572 7.41 50.90 -7.26
C MET A 572 8.73 51.46 -6.73
N LYS A 573 9.17 52.62 -7.23
CA LYS A 573 10.35 53.31 -6.71
C LYS A 573 10.15 53.76 -5.27
N GLU A 574 8.98 54.26 -4.90
CA GLU A 574 8.65 54.62 -3.51
C GLU A 574 8.73 53.42 -2.58
N VAL A 575 8.28 52.24 -3.01
CA VAL A 575 8.37 50.99 -2.23
C VAL A 575 9.81 50.49 -2.11
N LEU A 576 10.64 50.63 -3.15
CA LEU A 576 12.02 50.12 -3.17
C LEU A 576 13.06 51.08 -2.60
N ALA A 577 12.79 52.39 -2.59
CA ALA A 577 13.75 53.41 -2.13
C ALA A 577 14.21 53.20 -0.67
N PRO A 578 13.31 52.94 0.31
CA PRO A 578 13.73 52.64 1.68
C PRO A 578 14.65 51.42 1.78
N ILE A 579 14.45 50.41 0.93
CA ILE A 579 15.31 49.22 0.87
C ILE A 579 16.71 49.59 0.38
N ALA A 580 16.80 50.35 -0.71
CA ALA A 580 18.07 50.77 -1.30
C ALA A 580 18.90 51.65 -0.35
N GLU A 581 18.25 52.64 0.27
CA GLU A 581 18.89 53.58 1.19
C GLU A 581 19.39 52.87 2.44
N ASN A 582 18.52 52.11 3.11
CA ASN A 582 18.88 51.41 4.35
C ASN A 582 19.90 50.30 4.09
N PHE A 583 19.83 49.57 2.98
CA PHE A 583 20.85 48.58 2.62
C PHE A 583 22.25 49.20 2.56
N THR A 584 22.39 50.35 1.89
CA THR A 584 23.67 51.05 1.75
C THR A 584 24.20 51.52 3.10
N VAL A 585 23.32 52.01 3.98
CA VAL A 585 23.67 52.43 5.34
C VAL A 585 24.11 51.23 6.19
N MET A 586 23.33 50.14 6.19
CA MET A 586 23.63 48.93 6.94
C MET A 586 24.96 48.30 6.50
N LEU A 587 25.21 48.19 5.20
CA LEU A 587 26.44 47.61 4.66
C LEU A 587 27.68 48.37 5.11
N LYS A 588 27.62 49.72 5.11
CA LYS A 588 28.71 50.57 5.60
C LYS A 588 28.93 50.40 7.11
N LYS A 589 27.85 50.39 7.90
CA LYS A 589 27.92 50.24 9.36
C LYS A 589 28.49 48.88 9.76
N MET A 590 28.04 47.81 9.11
CA MET A 590 28.53 46.44 9.34
C MET A 590 30.03 46.32 9.04
N ALA A 591 30.52 46.98 7.99
CA ALA A 591 31.94 46.97 7.65
C ALA A 591 32.84 47.70 8.66
N THR A 592 32.28 48.65 9.42
CA THR A 592 33.00 49.41 10.46
C THR A 592 32.82 48.84 11.87
N GLU A 593 31.82 47.99 12.08
CA GLU A 593 31.50 47.42 13.38
C GLU A 593 32.56 46.39 13.79
N THR A 594 32.83 46.26 15.08
CA THR A 594 33.81 45.28 15.62
C THR A 594 33.14 44.18 16.43
N ASN A 595 31.92 44.39 16.92
CA ASN A 595 31.18 43.38 17.67
C ASN A 595 30.49 42.38 16.72
N GLU A 596 30.89 41.11 16.80
CA GLU A 596 30.36 40.02 15.95
C GLU A 596 28.84 39.84 16.07
N GLN A 597 28.24 40.05 17.25
CA GLN A 597 26.79 39.92 17.42
C GLN A 597 26.03 41.04 16.72
N ILE A 598 26.53 42.27 16.80
CA ILE A 598 25.93 43.43 16.13
C ILE A 598 26.14 43.32 14.61
N GLN A 599 27.32 42.88 14.17
CA GLN A 599 27.58 42.55 12.76
C GLN A 599 26.59 41.50 12.23
N LEU A 600 26.28 40.45 13.01
CA LEU A 600 25.28 39.45 12.64
C LEU A 600 23.88 40.05 12.48
N LEU A 601 23.45 40.92 13.41
CA LEU A 601 22.15 41.60 13.32
C LEU A 601 22.05 42.51 12.08
N TYR A 602 23.13 43.23 11.73
CA TYR A 602 23.19 43.99 10.48
C TYR A 602 23.14 43.06 9.27
N ALA A 603 23.88 41.95 9.26
CA ALA A 603 23.87 40.98 8.18
C ALA A 603 22.47 40.34 7.97
N GLN A 604 21.74 40.04 9.05
CA GLN A 604 20.36 39.57 8.99
C GLN A 604 19.43 40.62 8.38
N SER A 605 19.59 41.89 8.77
CA SER A 605 18.78 43.01 8.26
C SER A 605 19.07 43.28 6.77
N ILE A 606 20.33 43.18 6.35
CA ILE A 606 20.79 43.27 4.95
C ILE A 606 20.20 42.13 4.11
N ASN A 607 20.23 40.89 4.62
CA ASN A 607 19.61 39.75 3.96
C ASN A 607 18.09 39.98 3.82
N ASN A 608 17.40 40.39 4.89
CA ASN A 608 15.97 40.68 4.86
C ASN A 608 15.62 41.77 3.82
N ALA A 609 16.40 42.85 3.74
CA ALA A 609 16.22 43.90 2.74
C ALA A 609 16.28 43.34 1.30
N MET A 610 17.24 42.46 1.00
CA MET A 610 17.31 41.77 -0.29
C MET A 610 16.13 40.80 -0.51
N ALA A 611 15.70 40.10 0.55
CA ALA A 611 14.55 39.20 0.49
C ALA A 611 13.23 39.94 0.21
N LEU A 612 13.01 41.11 0.82
CA LEU A 612 11.85 41.97 0.57
C LEU A 612 11.81 42.48 -0.87
N ALA A 613 12.95 42.95 -1.40
CA ALA A 613 13.07 43.33 -2.80
C ALA A 613 12.84 42.14 -3.76
N SER A 614 13.38 40.97 -3.42
CA SER A 614 13.16 39.73 -4.16
C SER A 614 11.67 39.34 -4.17
N ARG A 615 10.97 39.51 -3.04
CA ARG A 615 9.54 39.24 -2.90
C ARG A 615 8.67 40.25 -3.63
N ALA A 616 8.99 41.54 -3.57
CA ALA A 616 8.34 42.55 -4.39
C ALA A 616 8.41 42.18 -5.89
N SER A 617 9.56 41.67 -6.37
CA SER A 617 9.69 41.24 -7.76
C SER A 617 8.72 40.10 -8.18
N LYS A 618 8.09 39.39 -7.24
CA LYS A 618 7.10 38.33 -7.55
C LYS A 618 5.78 38.86 -8.08
N GLY A 619 5.50 40.16 -7.93
CA GLY A 619 4.38 40.81 -8.61
C GLY A 619 4.47 40.74 -10.14
N PHE A 620 5.67 40.53 -10.67
CA PHE A 620 5.94 40.39 -12.11
C PHE A 620 6.06 38.89 -12.50
N SER A 621 5.39 38.51 -13.59
CA SER A 621 5.47 37.14 -14.12
C SER A 621 6.74 36.90 -14.95
N GLY A 622 7.33 37.95 -15.50
CA GLY A 622 8.58 37.93 -16.27
C GLY A 622 8.95 39.31 -16.83
N GLN A 623 9.91 39.34 -17.77
CA GLN A 623 10.42 40.60 -18.34
C GLN A 623 9.35 41.44 -19.01
N GLN A 624 8.46 40.84 -19.80
CA GLN A 624 7.39 41.59 -20.48
C GLN A 624 6.55 42.41 -19.50
N THR A 625 6.11 41.81 -18.38
CA THR A 625 5.32 42.53 -17.38
C THR A 625 6.09 43.65 -16.67
N MET A 626 7.42 43.50 -16.55
CA MET A 626 8.27 44.51 -15.94
C MET A 626 8.53 45.69 -16.88
N HIS A 627 8.75 45.39 -18.17
CA HIS A 627 8.84 46.35 -19.26
C HIS A 627 7.55 47.18 -19.37
N ASP A 628 6.39 46.52 -19.45
CA ASP A 628 5.09 47.16 -19.59
C ASP A 628 4.74 48.09 -18.41
N CYS A 629 5.30 47.82 -17.23
CA CYS A 629 5.16 48.68 -16.06
C CYS A 629 6.26 49.76 -15.93
N GLY A 630 7.27 49.76 -16.81
CA GLY A 630 8.41 50.70 -16.74
C GLY A 630 9.30 50.51 -15.49
N CYS A 631 9.35 49.30 -14.93
CA CYS A 631 10.03 49.01 -13.65
C CYS A 631 11.45 48.42 -13.81
N GLU A 632 11.90 48.12 -15.03
CA GLU A 632 13.19 47.46 -15.29
C GLU A 632 14.38 48.24 -14.74
N ALA A 633 14.40 49.56 -14.95
CA ALA A 633 15.46 50.43 -14.45
C ALA A 633 15.56 50.39 -12.92
N SER A 634 14.41 50.43 -12.21
CA SER A 634 14.35 50.43 -10.75
C SER A 634 14.97 49.16 -10.15
N PHE A 635 14.66 47.99 -10.72
CA PHE A 635 15.24 46.72 -10.25
C PHE A 635 16.70 46.54 -10.71
N THR A 636 17.07 47.05 -11.88
CA THR A 636 18.46 47.03 -12.36
C THR A 636 19.37 47.92 -11.51
N ASP A 637 18.90 49.09 -11.11
CA ASP A 637 19.65 49.98 -10.22
C ASP A 637 19.79 49.38 -8.82
N LEU A 638 18.74 48.75 -8.31
CA LEU A 638 18.80 48.02 -7.04
C LEU A 638 19.77 46.82 -7.10
N LEU A 639 19.81 46.09 -8.22
CA LEU A 639 20.79 45.03 -8.45
C LEU A 639 22.23 45.55 -8.36
N LYS A 640 22.53 46.70 -8.98
CA LYS A 640 23.87 47.32 -8.89
C LYS A 640 24.25 47.66 -7.45
N ILE A 641 23.27 48.10 -6.63
CA ILE A 641 23.47 48.37 -5.21
C ILE A 641 23.76 47.06 -4.45
N PHE A 642 22.95 46.03 -4.64
CA PHE A 642 23.12 44.75 -3.95
C PHE A 642 24.42 44.02 -4.31
N LEU A 643 24.90 44.15 -5.55
CA LEU A 643 26.19 43.59 -5.97
C LEU A 643 27.39 44.18 -5.22
N GLN A 644 27.25 45.33 -4.55
CA GLN A 644 28.31 45.86 -3.66
C GLN A 644 28.59 44.93 -2.48
N ALA A 645 27.62 44.11 -2.07
CA ALA A 645 27.76 43.19 -0.95
C ALA A 645 28.45 41.86 -1.31
N ILE A 646 28.87 41.65 -2.57
CA ILE A 646 29.51 40.40 -2.97
C ILE A 646 30.89 40.19 -2.32
N ASN A 647 31.63 41.28 -2.10
CA ASN A 647 33.00 41.27 -1.56
C ASN A 647 33.06 41.54 -0.06
N VAL A 648 31.99 41.20 0.67
CA VAL A 648 31.95 41.45 2.11
C VAL A 648 32.89 40.48 2.86
N PRO A 649 33.77 40.97 3.75
CA PRO A 649 34.71 40.11 4.47
C PRO A 649 34.11 39.35 5.67
N VAL A 650 32.93 39.76 6.18
CA VAL A 650 32.34 39.24 7.43
C VAL A 650 30.88 38.82 7.21
N GLN A 651 30.43 37.74 7.87
CA GLN A 651 29.08 37.16 7.67
C GLN A 651 28.72 36.86 6.21
N ARG A 652 29.73 36.56 5.38
CA ARG A 652 29.60 36.31 3.94
C ARG A 652 28.53 35.28 3.58
N PRO A 653 28.44 34.09 4.22
CA PRO A 653 27.44 33.08 3.85
C PRO A 653 26.01 33.59 3.95
N LEU A 654 25.69 34.36 5.01
CA LEU A 654 24.34 34.88 5.23
C LEU A 654 23.94 35.93 4.19
N ILE A 655 24.86 36.82 3.80
CA ILE A 655 24.60 37.87 2.80
C ILE A 655 24.45 37.25 1.41
N HIS A 656 25.31 36.28 1.09
CA HIS A 656 25.28 35.57 -0.19
C HIS A 656 23.97 34.81 -0.40
N VAL A 657 23.34 34.30 0.67
CA VAL A 657 21.99 33.71 0.59
C VAL A 657 20.97 34.73 0.04
N GLY A 658 20.91 35.93 0.61
CA GLY A 658 19.97 36.97 0.16
C GLY A 658 20.27 37.48 -1.25
N LEU A 659 21.56 37.68 -1.59
CA LEU A 659 21.98 38.09 -2.93
C LEU A 659 21.59 37.03 -3.97
N ARG A 660 21.86 35.75 -3.68
CA ARG A 660 21.47 34.62 -4.54
C ARG A 660 19.96 34.58 -4.76
N GLN A 661 19.16 34.70 -3.69
CA GLN A 661 17.70 34.72 -3.79
C GLN A 661 17.19 35.85 -4.70
N TYR A 662 17.82 37.02 -4.64
CA TYR A 662 17.50 38.14 -5.51
C TYR A 662 17.91 37.85 -6.97
N LEU A 663 19.11 37.33 -7.21
CA LEU A 663 19.59 36.96 -8.55
C LEU A 663 18.68 35.93 -9.23
N HIS A 664 18.22 34.89 -8.52
CA HIS A 664 17.27 33.92 -9.05
C HIS A 664 15.98 34.57 -9.58
N ARG A 665 15.49 35.60 -8.90
CA ARG A 665 14.34 36.38 -9.36
C ARG A 665 14.67 37.29 -10.53
N MET A 666 15.84 37.94 -10.52
CA MET A 666 16.27 38.80 -11.63
C MET A 666 16.51 38.01 -12.93
N VAL A 667 16.91 36.74 -12.86
CA VAL A 667 16.94 35.86 -14.04
C VAL A 667 15.57 35.69 -14.69
N VAL A 668 14.50 35.68 -13.89
CA VAL A 668 13.11 35.58 -14.39
C VAL A 668 12.59 36.94 -14.88
N CYS A 669 12.91 38.01 -14.14
CA CYS A 669 12.34 39.34 -14.36
C CYS A 669 13.09 40.20 -15.38
N LEU A 670 14.41 40.08 -15.49
CA LEU A 670 15.23 40.90 -16.41
C LEU A 670 15.68 40.11 -17.65
N GLU A 671 15.56 38.77 -17.63
CA GLU A 671 16.01 37.88 -18.69
C GLU A 671 17.39 38.28 -19.25
N LYS A 672 17.50 38.69 -20.52
CA LYS A 672 18.81 38.96 -21.15
C LYS A 672 19.59 40.08 -20.47
N ASP A 673 18.91 41.01 -19.81
CA ASP A 673 19.54 42.19 -19.19
C ASP A 673 20.32 41.83 -17.92
N ILE A 674 20.12 40.62 -17.35
CA ILE A 674 20.91 40.12 -16.22
C ILE A 674 22.30 39.59 -16.62
N LEU A 675 22.46 39.18 -17.89
CA LEU A 675 23.65 38.46 -18.36
C LEU A 675 24.97 39.21 -18.13
N PRO A 676 25.06 40.55 -18.28
CA PRO A 676 26.29 41.29 -18.00
C PRO A 676 26.77 41.19 -16.54
N PHE A 677 25.87 40.89 -15.61
CA PHE A 677 26.18 40.84 -14.17
C PHE A 677 26.60 39.45 -13.69
N ILE A 678 26.21 38.37 -14.39
CA ILE A 678 26.51 36.99 -13.99
C ILE A 678 28.02 36.69 -13.96
N PRO A 679 28.85 37.09 -14.96
CA PRO A 679 30.29 36.86 -14.91
C PRO A 679 30.94 37.45 -13.66
N LEU A 680 30.54 38.67 -13.29
CA LEU A 680 31.04 39.36 -12.09
C LEU A 680 30.75 38.57 -10.81
N VAL A 681 29.58 37.93 -10.73
CA VAL A 681 29.19 37.12 -9.57
C VAL A 681 29.98 35.82 -9.50
N LEU A 682 30.06 35.08 -10.61
CA LEU A 682 30.76 33.79 -10.64
C LEU A 682 32.27 33.94 -10.43
N GLU A 683 32.90 34.99 -10.98
CA GLU A 683 34.32 35.23 -10.80
C GLU A 683 34.69 35.42 -9.31
N GLN A 684 33.85 36.11 -8.53
CA GLN A 684 34.09 36.31 -7.09
C GLN A 684 33.87 35.04 -6.28
N LEU A 685 32.85 34.23 -6.62
CA LEU A 685 32.61 32.95 -5.95
C LEU A 685 33.75 31.94 -6.19
N ILE A 686 34.29 31.92 -7.41
CA ILE A 686 35.42 31.05 -7.78
C ILE A 686 36.71 31.45 -7.05
N LYS A 687 36.91 32.74 -6.73
CA LYS A 687 38.11 33.23 -6.03
C LYS A 687 38.24 32.71 -4.60
N GLN A 688 37.12 32.52 -3.91
CA GLN A 688 37.10 32.02 -2.52
C GLN A 688 35.98 30.96 -2.36
N PRO A 689 36.18 29.73 -2.85
CA PRO A 689 35.13 28.74 -2.91
C PRO A 689 34.93 28.01 -1.57
N GLU A 690 33.73 28.10 -1.01
CA GLU A 690 33.28 27.29 0.12
C GLU A 690 32.26 26.23 -0.32
N ALA A 691 32.25 25.07 0.33
CA ALA A 691 31.43 23.93 -0.11
C ALA A 691 29.93 24.27 -0.14
N ARG A 692 29.47 24.92 0.94
CA ARG A 692 28.09 25.35 1.11
C ARG A 692 27.69 26.39 0.07
N GLU A 693 28.51 27.42 -0.11
CA GLU A 693 28.21 28.50 -1.06
C GLU A 693 28.18 27.99 -2.50
N LEU A 694 29.15 27.16 -2.92
CA LEU A 694 29.13 26.54 -4.24
C LEU A 694 27.88 25.68 -4.45
N HIS A 695 27.53 24.86 -3.46
CA HIS A 695 26.31 24.05 -3.50
C HIS A 695 25.07 24.93 -3.68
N ASP A 696 24.99 26.04 -2.95
CA ASP A 696 23.89 26.98 -2.99
C ASP A 696 23.82 27.76 -4.32
N PHE A 697 24.95 28.11 -4.94
CA PHE A 697 24.98 28.89 -6.19
C PHE A 697 24.81 28.06 -7.47
N ILE A 698 25.17 26.76 -7.48
CA ILE A 698 24.97 25.89 -8.65
C ILE A 698 23.52 25.89 -9.18
N PRO A 699 22.47 25.84 -8.33
CA PRO A 699 21.08 26.02 -8.77
C PRO A 699 20.82 27.28 -9.60
N LEU A 700 21.52 28.39 -9.33
CA LEU A 700 21.39 29.62 -10.12
C LEU A 700 21.97 29.42 -11.53
N VAL A 701 23.12 28.77 -11.64
CA VAL A 701 23.71 28.41 -12.94
C VAL A 701 22.79 27.45 -13.70
N ASN A 702 22.20 26.46 -13.03
CA ASN A 702 21.21 25.56 -13.63
C ASN A 702 19.98 26.32 -14.13
N GLN A 703 19.49 27.31 -13.38
CA GLN A 703 18.38 28.16 -13.82
C GLN A 703 18.74 28.96 -15.08
N LEU A 704 19.96 29.52 -15.15
CA LEU A 704 20.46 30.22 -16.34
C LEU A 704 20.50 29.28 -17.55
N ILE A 705 21.02 28.06 -17.38
CA ILE A 705 21.06 27.02 -18.41
C ILE A 705 19.66 26.73 -18.94
N MET A 706 18.70 26.45 -18.06
CA MET A 706 17.33 26.10 -18.46
C MET A 706 16.60 27.27 -19.14
N LYS A 707 16.84 28.51 -18.69
CA LYS A 707 16.16 29.71 -19.21
C LYS A 707 16.73 30.17 -20.55
N PHE A 708 18.05 30.17 -20.72
CA PHE A 708 18.74 30.74 -21.90
C PHE A 708 19.20 29.67 -22.91
N LYS A 709 19.31 28.40 -22.51
CA LYS A 709 19.66 27.26 -23.39
C LYS A 709 20.88 27.59 -24.27
N GLY A 710 20.78 27.42 -25.60
CA GLY A 710 21.89 27.64 -26.53
C GLY A 710 22.57 29.02 -26.44
N SER A 711 21.86 30.08 -26.02
CA SER A 711 22.46 31.42 -25.97
C SER A 711 23.47 31.61 -24.84
N ILE A 712 23.44 30.78 -23.79
CA ILE A 712 24.43 30.82 -22.70
C ILE A 712 25.66 29.95 -22.98
N GLY A 713 25.64 29.17 -24.07
CA GLY A 713 26.70 28.22 -24.44
C GLY A 713 28.12 28.81 -24.44
N PRO A 714 28.37 29.95 -25.12
CA PRO A 714 29.71 30.57 -25.14
C PRO A 714 30.22 30.97 -23.76
N PHE A 715 29.34 31.53 -22.92
CA PHE A 715 29.68 31.90 -21.55
C PHE A 715 29.99 30.67 -20.68
N LEU A 716 29.19 29.61 -20.80
CA LEU A 716 29.45 28.37 -20.08
C LEU A 716 30.75 27.73 -20.50
N GLN A 717 31.14 27.79 -21.78
CA GLN A 717 32.43 27.28 -22.24
C GLN A 717 33.61 27.93 -21.53
N GLU A 718 33.54 29.24 -21.26
CA GLU A 718 34.59 29.97 -20.53
C GLU A 718 34.62 29.63 -19.02
N VAL A 719 33.45 29.45 -18.40
CA VAL A 719 33.34 29.30 -16.93
C VAL A 719 33.30 27.83 -16.46
N PHE A 720 33.01 26.88 -17.34
CA PHE A 720 32.79 25.47 -16.99
C PHE A 720 33.97 24.88 -16.21
N MET A 721 35.18 24.86 -16.79
CA MET A 721 36.33 24.27 -16.11
C MET A 721 36.81 25.05 -14.88
N PRO A 722 36.82 26.40 -14.87
CA PRO A 722 37.06 27.16 -13.64
C PRO A 722 36.14 26.77 -12.48
N LEU A 723 34.84 26.57 -12.76
CA LEU A 723 33.87 26.15 -11.74
C LEU A 723 34.10 24.70 -11.30
N VAL A 724 34.30 23.77 -12.24
CA VAL A 724 34.58 22.36 -11.95
C VAL A 724 35.85 22.22 -11.10
N THR A 725 36.90 22.96 -11.44
CA THR A 725 38.16 22.99 -10.69
C THR A 725 37.95 23.53 -9.28
N ALA A 726 37.15 24.58 -9.11
CA ALA A 726 36.81 25.11 -7.79
C ALA A 726 36.06 24.07 -6.93
N ILE A 727 35.08 23.37 -7.51
CA ILE A 727 34.34 22.30 -6.84
C ILE A 727 35.28 21.20 -6.36
N PHE A 728 36.15 20.68 -7.23
CA PHE A 728 37.08 19.61 -6.86
C PHE A 728 38.12 20.07 -5.84
N ARG A 729 38.61 21.31 -5.94
CA ARG A 729 39.52 21.88 -4.94
C ARG A 729 38.89 21.94 -3.55
N THR A 730 37.58 22.22 -3.47
CA THR A 730 36.83 22.22 -2.22
C THR A 730 36.56 20.80 -1.70
N LEU A 731 36.20 19.86 -2.59
CA LEU A 731 35.94 18.46 -2.21
C LEU A 731 37.22 17.72 -1.74
N THR A 732 38.38 18.06 -2.32
CA THR A 732 39.68 17.43 -1.99
C THR A 732 40.42 18.14 -0.85
N ALA A 733 39.93 19.28 -0.37
CA ALA A 733 40.56 20.02 0.71
C ALA A 733 40.57 19.18 2.02
N PRO A 734 41.72 19.05 2.71
CA PRO A 734 41.79 18.27 3.94
C PRO A 734 40.81 18.84 4.98
N GLY A 735 40.04 17.96 5.61
CA GLY A 735 39.10 18.29 6.67
C GLY A 735 39.28 17.37 7.85
N ASP A 736 38.84 17.81 9.02
CA ASP A 736 38.77 16.95 10.20
C ASP A 736 37.76 15.83 9.93
N GLU A 737 38.16 14.58 10.18
CA GLU A 737 37.28 13.42 10.00
C GLU A 737 36.09 13.43 10.97
N LEU A 738 36.17 14.18 12.08
CA LEU A 738 35.09 14.35 13.04
C LEU A 738 34.12 15.49 12.67
N ASP A 739 34.45 16.31 11.67
CA ASP A 739 33.58 17.39 11.19
C ASP A 739 32.47 16.83 10.29
N GLN A 740 31.40 16.39 10.94
CA GLN A 740 30.21 15.86 10.26
C GLN A 740 29.54 16.91 9.38
N GLN A 741 29.62 18.20 9.73
CA GLN A 741 29.01 19.28 8.96
C GLN A 741 29.73 19.46 7.63
N LYS A 742 31.06 19.54 7.64
CA LYS A 742 31.87 19.60 6.41
C LYS A 742 31.67 18.37 5.53
N LYS A 743 31.58 17.17 6.11
CA LYS A 743 31.25 15.93 5.36
C LYS A 743 29.89 16.03 4.68
N ASN A 744 28.88 16.55 5.36
CA ASN A 744 27.54 16.75 4.80
C ASN A 744 27.53 17.80 3.69
N ASP A 745 28.20 18.93 3.89
CA ASP A 745 28.30 20.00 2.88
C ASP A 745 29.05 19.53 1.63
N ASN A 746 30.12 18.74 1.78
CA ASN A 746 30.81 18.11 0.65
C ASN A 746 29.92 17.11 -0.10
N LYS A 747 29.14 16.28 0.60
CA LYS A 747 28.15 15.40 -0.03
C LYS A 747 27.10 16.20 -0.81
N MET A 748 26.58 17.28 -0.23
CA MET A 748 25.61 18.16 -0.90
C MET A 748 26.21 18.82 -2.15
N LEU A 749 27.45 19.30 -2.06
CA LEU A 749 28.17 19.87 -3.20
C LEU A 749 28.34 18.85 -4.32
N GLN A 750 28.71 17.61 -3.98
CA GLN A 750 28.87 16.52 -4.96
C GLN A 750 27.53 16.20 -5.67
N LYS A 751 26.40 16.18 -4.94
CA LYS A 751 25.07 16.04 -5.56
C LYS A 751 24.76 17.19 -6.52
N SER A 752 25.05 18.43 -6.11
CA SER A 752 24.85 19.61 -6.98
C SER A 752 25.73 19.58 -8.22
N TYR A 753 26.95 19.07 -8.13
CA TYR A 753 27.83 18.88 -9.28
C TYR A 753 27.22 17.94 -10.33
N TYR A 754 26.71 16.77 -9.92
CA TYR A 754 26.04 15.87 -10.86
C TYR A 754 24.76 16.48 -11.43
N LEU A 755 24.01 17.25 -10.63
CA LEU A 755 22.83 18.00 -11.11
C LEU A 755 23.21 19.06 -12.16
N PHE A 756 24.33 19.75 -11.96
CA PHE A 756 24.86 20.70 -12.93
C PHE A 756 25.20 20.02 -14.27
N LEU A 757 25.95 18.92 -14.23
CA LEU A 757 26.28 18.16 -15.44
C LEU A 757 25.02 17.63 -16.15
N SER A 758 24.07 17.07 -15.39
CA SER A 758 22.81 16.60 -15.94
C SER A 758 21.98 17.71 -16.58
N THR A 759 22.00 18.92 -16.01
CA THR A 759 21.30 20.09 -16.56
C THR A 759 21.92 20.53 -17.89
N ILE A 760 23.24 20.53 -18.02
CA ILE A 760 23.94 20.82 -19.28
C ILE A 760 23.54 19.80 -20.36
N VAL A 761 23.67 18.50 -20.05
CA VAL A 761 23.40 17.43 -21.01
C VAL A 761 21.92 17.36 -21.39
N SER A 762 21.01 17.66 -20.45
CA SER A 762 19.57 17.63 -20.70
C SER A 762 19.01 18.80 -21.49
N ASN A 763 19.77 19.89 -21.64
CA ASN A 763 19.36 21.08 -22.39
C ASN A 763 20.16 21.25 -23.70
N ASP A 764 20.69 20.14 -24.25
CA ASP A 764 21.42 20.09 -25.52
C ASP A 764 22.67 20.98 -25.58
N LEU A 765 23.33 21.20 -24.45
CA LEU A 765 24.55 22.01 -24.34
C LEU A 765 25.81 21.15 -24.22
N MET A 766 25.79 19.96 -24.81
CA MET A 766 26.92 19.01 -24.79
C MET A 766 28.18 19.56 -25.46
N ASP A 767 28.04 20.55 -26.35
CA ASP A 767 29.18 21.26 -26.95
C ASP A 767 30.07 21.96 -25.90
N VAL A 768 29.51 22.33 -24.73
CA VAL A 768 30.30 22.87 -23.61
C VAL A 768 31.33 21.85 -23.11
N LEU A 769 30.95 20.57 -23.08
CA LEU A 769 31.82 19.45 -22.69
C LEU A 769 32.76 19.06 -23.84
N LYS A 770 32.23 18.99 -25.07
CA LYS A 770 33.00 18.59 -26.26
C LYS A 770 34.16 19.53 -26.58
N ASN A 771 34.00 20.83 -26.30
CA ASN A 771 35.00 21.85 -26.61
C ASN A 771 36.07 22.02 -25.52
N GLN A 772 36.04 21.20 -24.45
CA GLN A 772 37.11 21.17 -23.46
C GLN A 772 38.30 20.35 -23.96
N ASP A 773 39.48 20.59 -23.37
CA ASP A 773 40.67 19.77 -23.61
C ASP A 773 40.40 18.29 -23.28
N ALA A 774 41.02 17.37 -24.03
CA ALA A 774 40.79 15.94 -23.89
C ALA A 774 41.02 15.40 -22.46
N GLN A 775 42.02 15.94 -21.75
CA GLN A 775 42.31 15.58 -20.36
C GLN A 775 41.17 16.00 -19.40
N ASN A 776 40.68 17.24 -19.55
CA ASN A 776 39.59 17.77 -18.73
C ASN A 776 38.29 17.00 -18.97
N LEU A 777 37.99 16.67 -20.23
CA LEU A 777 36.83 15.86 -20.58
C LEU A 777 36.92 14.46 -19.95
N GLN A 778 38.08 13.82 -20.03
CA GLN A 778 38.29 12.49 -19.43
C GLN A 778 38.11 12.54 -17.91
N GLU A 779 38.63 13.55 -17.23
CA GLU A 779 38.48 13.71 -15.78
C GLU A 779 37.00 13.84 -15.37
N VAL A 780 36.21 14.64 -16.09
CA VAL A 780 34.77 14.78 -15.86
C VAL A 780 34.00 13.48 -16.15
N LEU A 781 34.38 12.73 -17.19
CA LEU A 781 33.74 11.45 -17.50
C LEU A 781 33.98 10.41 -16.40
N VAL A 782 35.20 10.34 -15.86
CA VAL A 782 35.55 9.44 -14.75
C VAL A 782 34.76 9.78 -13.49
N THR A 783 34.54 11.07 -13.19
CA THR A 783 33.80 11.47 -11.99
C THR A 783 32.32 11.08 -12.08
N ILE A 784 31.72 11.10 -13.26
CA ILE A 784 30.35 10.59 -13.49
C ILE A 784 30.26 9.09 -13.22
N VAL A 785 31.27 8.31 -13.64
CA VAL A 785 31.33 6.86 -13.37
C VAL A 785 31.51 6.59 -11.87
N GLN A 786 32.38 7.33 -11.20
CA GLN A 786 32.52 7.25 -9.73
C GLN A 786 31.20 7.58 -9.03
N GLY A 787 30.47 8.59 -9.49
CA GLY A 787 29.13 8.94 -9.00
C GLY A 787 28.09 7.84 -9.22
N ALA A 788 28.19 7.06 -10.31
CA ALA A 788 27.30 5.94 -10.59
C ALA A 788 27.59 4.69 -9.74
N VAL A 789 28.86 4.45 -9.36
CA VAL A 789 29.30 3.19 -8.72
C VAL A 789 29.63 3.34 -7.24
N GLU A 790 30.37 4.39 -6.85
CA GLU A 790 30.96 4.53 -5.51
C GLU A 790 30.12 5.40 -4.58
N PHE A 791 29.33 6.32 -5.13
CA PHE A 791 28.56 7.26 -4.32
C PHE A 791 27.28 6.63 -3.78
N MET A 792 27.16 6.61 -2.45
CA MET A 792 26.10 5.94 -1.68
C MET A 792 24.79 6.76 -1.64
N ASP A 793 24.28 7.15 -2.81
CA ASP A 793 23.05 7.94 -2.97
C ASP A 793 22.32 7.54 -4.26
N PRO A 794 21.26 6.71 -4.18
CA PRO A 794 20.54 6.22 -5.35
C PRO A 794 20.03 7.31 -6.31
N PRO A 795 19.52 8.48 -5.84
CA PRO A 795 19.15 9.59 -6.73
C PRO A 795 20.32 10.11 -7.59
N SER A 796 21.51 10.23 -7.02
CA SER A 796 22.71 10.67 -7.74
C SER A 796 23.24 9.59 -8.68
N GLN A 797 23.21 8.31 -8.29
CA GLN A 797 23.57 7.20 -9.18
C GLN A 797 22.66 7.16 -10.41
N LYS A 798 21.34 7.26 -10.20
CA LYS A 798 20.34 7.38 -11.27
C LYS A 798 20.66 8.55 -12.21
N LEU A 799 21.02 9.70 -11.64
CA LEU A 799 21.38 10.89 -12.40
C LEU A 799 22.64 10.67 -13.24
N CYS A 800 23.67 10.04 -12.69
CA CYS A 800 24.90 9.70 -13.40
C CYS A 800 24.64 8.72 -14.55
N PHE A 801 23.86 7.66 -14.33
CA PHE A 801 23.45 6.76 -15.43
C PHE A 801 22.64 7.49 -16.51
N ASN A 802 21.80 8.46 -16.15
CA ASN A 802 21.08 9.27 -17.12
C ASN A 802 22.01 10.16 -17.96
N ILE A 803 23.03 10.77 -17.33
CA ILE A 803 24.06 11.56 -18.03
C ILE A 803 24.80 10.65 -19.02
N LEU A 804 25.32 9.51 -18.56
CA LEU A 804 26.05 8.55 -19.39
C LEU A 804 25.21 8.07 -20.59
N ARG A 805 23.93 7.80 -20.35
CA ARG A 805 22.97 7.42 -21.39
C ARG A 805 22.85 8.49 -22.46
N LYS A 806 22.57 9.75 -22.08
CA LYS A 806 22.42 10.85 -23.04
C LYS A 806 23.71 11.18 -23.79
N LEU A 807 24.86 11.10 -23.13
CA LEU A 807 26.16 11.23 -23.79
C LEU A 807 26.38 10.10 -24.82
N THR A 808 25.91 8.89 -24.52
CA THR A 808 25.94 7.77 -25.47
C THR A 808 25.02 8.01 -26.66
N GLU A 809 23.80 8.52 -26.45
CA GLU A 809 22.87 8.89 -27.52
C GLU A 809 23.52 9.90 -28.50
N ALA A 810 24.28 10.87 -27.97
CA ALA A 810 24.90 11.92 -28.77
C ALA A 810 26.25 11.55 -29.39
N TRP A 811 27.11 10.83 -28.67
CA TRP A 811 28.52 10.59 -29.05
C TRP A 811 28.86 9.11 -29.30
N GLY A 812 27.92 8.18 -29.11
CA GLY A 812 28.17 6.74 -29.22
C GLY A 812 28.12 6.15 -30.64
N GLY A 813 27.64 6.91 -31.63
CA GLY A 813 27.53 6.47 -33.03
C GLY A 813 28.86 6.31 -33.77
N LEU A 814 28.81 5.86 -35.03
CA LEU A 814 29.99 5.64 -35.88
C LEU A 814 30.79 6.92 -36.21
N GLU A 815 30.14 8.08 -36.18
CA GLU A 815 30.76 9.42 -36.33
C GLU A 815 31.03 10.10 -34.96
N GLY A 816 31.01 9.33 -33.87
CA GLY A 816 31.19 9.79 -32.51
C GLY A 816 32.62 10.25 -32.18
N VAL A 817 32.80 10.81 -30.98
CA VAL A 817 34.12 11.21 -30.47
C VAL A 817 34.95 9.95 -30.22
N SER A 818 36.10 9.80 -30.89
CA SER A 818 36.88 8.53 -30.89
C SER A 818 37.31 8.08 -29.49
N ASP A 819 37.70 9.01 -28.63
CA ASP A 819 38.13 8.71 -27.26
C ASP A 819 36.94 8.31 -26.35
N PHE A 820 35.73 8.76 -26.70
CA PHE A 820 34.52 8.41 -25.95
C PHE A 820 34.08 6.96 -26.22
N VAL A 821 34.27 6.46 -27.44
CA VAL A 821 34.01 5.05 -27.77
C VAL A 821 34.86 4.13 -26.89
N LYS A 822 36.15 4.46 -26.73
CA LYS A 822 37.03 3.71 -25.83
C LYS A 822 36.54 3.77 -24.38
N PHE A 823 36.11 4.94 -23.92
CA PHE A 823 35.56 5.13 -22.58
C PHE A 823 34.29 4.29 -22.30
N ILE A 824 33.43 4.09 -23.31
CA ILE A 824 32.24 3.22 -23.18
C ILE A 824 32.64 1.81 -22.74
N TYR A 825 33.64 1.22 -23.42
CA TYR A 825 34.09 -0.14 -23.17
C TYR A 825 34.94 -0.25 -21.90
N ASP A 826 35.85 0.70 -21.67
CA ASP A 826 36.81 0.65 -20.56
C ASP A 826 36.17 0.99 -19.20
N SER A 827 35.08 1.77 -19.16
CA SER A 827 34.54 2.31 -17.91
C SER A 827 33.01 2.26 -17.78
N MET A 828 32.26 2.60 -18.83
CA MET A 828 30.79 2.68 -18.71
C MET A 828 30.12 1.31 -18.61
N ILE A 829 30.48 0.37 -19.49
CA ILE A 829 29.96 -1.01 -19.42
C ILE A 829 30.31 -1.63 -18.06
N PRO A 830 31.56 -1.58 -17.57
CA PRO A 830 31.89 -2.06 -16.24
C PRO A 830 31.04 -1.45 -15.12
N ALA A 831 30.82 -0.13 -15.15
CA ALA A 831 30.03 0.59 -14.15
C ALA A 831 28.59 0.06 -14.04
N CYS A 832 27.98 -0.34 -15.16
CA CYS A 832 26.64 -0.90 -15.16
C CYS A 832 26.51 -2.21 -14.36
N PHE A 833 27.59 -3.00 -14.26
CA PHE A 833 27.60 -4.24 -13.47
C PHE A 833 28.19 -4.04 -12.07
N LEU A 834 29.17 -3.15 -11.90
CA LEU A 834 29.78 -2.91 -10.59
C LEU A 834 28.85 -2.18 -9.61
N ALA A 835 27.99 -1.28 -10.09
CA ALA A 835 27.08 -0.54 -9.20
C ALA A 835 26.04 -1.46 -8.53
N PRO A 836 25.31 -2.34 -9.26
CA PRO A 836 24.36 -3.28 -8.63
C PRO A 836 25.01 -4.33 -7.71
N LEU A 837 26.31 -4.60 -7.87
CA LEU A 837 27.04 -5.57 -7.06
C LEU A 837 27.53 -5.00 -5.71
N ARG A 838 27.34 -3.71 -5.44
CA ARG A 838 27.71 -3.11 -4.16
C ARG A 838 26.71 -3.50 -3.06
N PRO A 839 27.17 -3.79 -1.83
CA PRO A 839 26.28 -4.09 -0.69
C PRO A 839 25.27 -2.97 -0.37
N SER A 840 25.56 -1.75 -0.82
CA SER A 840 24.72 -0.57 -0.65
C SER A 840 23.55 -0.47 -1.61
N PHE A 841 23.51 -1.34 -2.63
CA PHE A 841 22.53 -1.28 -3.71
C PHE A 841 21.36 -2.23 -3.39
N ASP A 842 20.44 -1.78 -2.54
CA ASP A 842 19.27 -2.55 -2.12
C ASP A 842 18.15 -2.53 -3.18
N ILE A 843 17.83 -3.68 -3.78
CA ILE A 843 16.79 -3.79 -4.82
C ILE A 843 15.38 -3.61 -4.22
N GLN A 844 15.20 -3.79 -2.92
CA GLN A 844 13.91 -3.55 -2.23
C GLN A 844 13.61 -2.05 -2.07
N ASP A 845 14.65 -1.19 -2.08
CA ASP A 845 14.46 0.26 -2.09
C ASP A 845 13.99 0.74 -3.47
N GLY A 846 12.85 1.44 -3.49
CA GLY A 846 12.25 2.00 -4.70
C GLY A 846 13.17 2.96 -5.45
N GLN A 847 14.03 3.73 -4.78
CA GLN A 847 14.96 4.66 -5.46
C GLN A 847 16.11 3.91 -6.16
N THR A 848 16.64 2.90 -5.49
CA THR A 848 17.67 2.01 -6.05
C THR A 848 17.13 1.19 -7.23
N ALA A 849 15.88 0.70 -7.16
CA ALA A 849 15.21 0.04 -8.27
C ALA A 849 15.02 0.97 -9.50
N LEU A 850 14.88 2.29 -9.29
CA LEU A 850 14.88 3.29 -10.37
C LEU A 850 16.27 3.49 -10.96
N ALA A 851 17.32 3.53 -10.13
CA ALA A 851 18.71 3.61 -10.59
C ALA A 851 19.08 2.38 -11.44
N LEU A 852 18.69 1.18 -11.01
CA LEU A 852 18.87 -0.07 -11.77
C LEU A 852 18.14 -0.02 -13.11
N GLY A 853 16.94 0.56 -13.10
CA GLY A 853 16.18 0.83 -14.32
C GLY A 853 16.92 1.73 -15.30
N GLU A 854 17.56 2.81 -14.85
CA GLU A 854 18.36 3.70 -15.71
C GLU A 854 19.66 3.02 -16.18
N CYS A 855 20.29 2.21 -15.33
CA CYS A 855 21.44 1.39 -15.69
C CYS A 855 21.11 0.44 -16.87
N ALA A 856 19.97 -0.26 -16.81
CA ALA A 856 19.49 -1.10 -17.91
C ALA A 856 19.22 -0.30 -19.20
N LEU A 857 18.68 0.92 -19.09
CA LEU A 857 18.50 1.79 -20.27
C LEU A 857 19.85 2.18 -20.88
N CYS A 858 20.85 2.48 -20.05
CA CYS A 858 22.20 2.83 -20.51
C CYS A 858 22.79 1.69 -21.35
N LEU A 859 22.76 0.45 -20.83
CA LEU A 859 23.21 -0.74 -21.58
C LEU A 859 22.44 -0.92 -22.89
N LYS A 860 21.12 -0.71 -22.90
CA LYS A 860 20.31 -0.84 -24.10
C LYS A 860 20.71 0.17 -25.18
N ILE A 861 20.94 1.41 -24.81
CA ILE A 861 21.30 2.47 -25.76
C ILE A 861 22.72 2.28 -26.30
N ILE A 862 23.65 1.79 -25.48
CA ILE A 862 24.98 1.38 -25.98
C ILE A 862 24.80 0.28 -27.04
N TYR A 863 23.92 -0.71 -26.80
CA TYR A 863 23.63 -1.76 -27.77
C TYR A 863 22.98 -1.22 -29.05
N GLU A 864 22.02 -0.30 -28.94
CA GLU A 864 21.36 0.31 -30.11
C GLU A 864 22.36 1.09 -30.99
N ASN A 865 23.39 1.70 -30.39
CA ASN A 865 24.41 2.45 -31.12
C ASN A 865 25.55 1.57 -31.68
N ARG A 866 25.92 0.48 -31.01
CA ARG A 866 27.10 -0.35 -31.37
C ARG A 866 26.77 -1.74 -31.93
N GLY A 867 25.54 -2.23 -31.72
CA GLY A 867 25.06 -3.51 -32.22
C GLY A 867 25.95 -4.71 -31.83
N GLU A 868 26.38 -5.48 -32.84
CA GLU A 868 27.16 -6.72 -32.65
C GLU A 868 28.55 -6.49 -32.05
N GLU A 869 29.12 -5.29 -32.16
CA GLU A 869 30.43 -4.96 -31.56
C GLU A 869 30.35 -5.05 -30.04
N MET A 870 29.31 -4.49 -29.43
CA MET A 870 29.08 -4.60 -27.98
C MET A 870 28.85 -6.04 -27.55
N LEU A 871 28.07 -6.81 -28.32
CA LEU A 871 27.82 -8.21 -28.00
C LEU A 871 29.08 -9.06 -28.07
N THR A 872 29.98 -8.78 -29.01
CA THR A 872 31.26 -9.48 -29.13
C THR A 872 32.15 -9.20 -27.92
N PHE A 873 32.29 -7.92 -27.54
CA PHE A 873 33.02 -7.50 -26.34
C PHE A 873 32.46 -8.14 -25.06
N LEU A 874 31.14 -8.13 -24.87
CA LEU A 874 30.50 -8.76 -23.71
C LEU A 874 30.76 -10.28 -23.67
N ARG A 875 30.72 -10.96 -24.82
CA ARG A 875 30.92 -12.41 -24.91
C ARG A 875 32.37 -12.84 -24.69
N GLN A 876 33.32 -12.07 -25.20
CA GLN A 876 34.73 -12.47 -25.29
C GLN A 876 35.61 -11.81 -24.24
N ASP A 877 35.35 -10.55 -23.90
CA ASP A 877 36.29 -9.74 -23.12
C ASP A 877 35.80 -9.45 -21.69
N TYR A 878 34.54 -9.03 -21.49
CA TYR A 878 34.08 -8.53 -20.19
C TYR A 878 33.33 -9.53 -19.30
N LEU A 879 32.20 -10.11 -19.75
CA LEU A 879 31.41 -11.01 -18.88
C LEU A 879 32.20 -12.28 -18.43
N PRO A 880 33.14 -12.83 -19.22
CA PRO A 880 34.02 -13.89 -18.74
C PRO A 880 34.87 -13.49 -17.52
N THR A 881 35.25 -12.21 -17.37
CA THR A 881 36.04 -11.77 -16.20
C THR A 881 35.22 -11.74 -14.92
N LEU A 882 33.89 -11.69 -15.01
CA LEU A 882 32.96 -11.80 -13.88
C LEU A 882 32.63 -13.25 -13.51
N GLN A 883 33.34 -14.24 -14.09
CA GLN A 883 33.12 -15.68 -13.85
C GLN A 883 31.72 -16.18 -14.24
N MET A 884 31.04 -15.50 -15.18
CA MET A 884 29.75 -15.94 -15.70
C MET A 884 29.91 -17.15 -16.64
N SER A 885 28.98 -18.10 -16.58
CA SER A 885 28.99 -19.25 -17.49
C SER A 885 28.67 -18.85 -18.94
N THR A 886 29.17 -19.60 -19.92
CA THR A 886 28.90 -19.36 -21.35
C THR A 886 27.40 -19.32 -21.68
N GLN A 887 26.59 -20.09 -20.93
CA GLN A 887 25.13 -20.08 -21.06
C GLN A 887 24.53 -18.75 -20.56
N GLN A 888 24.89 -18.29 -19.36
CA GLN A 888 24.42 -17.02 -18.80
C GLN A 888 24.83 -15.82 -19.67
N ILE A 889 26.04 -15.84 -20.23
CA ILE A 889 26.54 -14.82 -21.16
C ILE A 889 25.67 -14.78 -22.42
N THR A 890 25.33 -15.95 -22.97
CA THR A 890 24.50 -16.05 -24.17
C THR A 890 23.07 -15.58 -23.90
N GLU A 891 22.49 -15.97 -22.76
CA GLU A 891 21.16 -15.55 -22.32
C GLU A 891 21.08 -14.04 -22.09
N PHE A 892 22.08 -13.45 -21.42
CA PHE A 892 22.15 -12.01 -21.21
C PHE A 892 22.22 -11.25 -22.55
N CYS A 893 23.07 -11.71 -23.48
CA CYS A 893 23.17 -11.12 -24.81
C CYS A 893 21.85 -11.22 -25.58
N GLN A 894 21.11 -12.33 -25.47
CA GLN A 894 19.79 -12.49 -26.08
C GLN A 894 18.76 -11.56 -25.43
N ALA A 895 18.79 -11.41 -24.11
CA ALA A 895 17.89 -10.53 -23.40
C ALA A 895 18.12 -9.05 -23.76
N LEU A 896 19.38 -8.63 -23.93
CA LEU A 896 19.74 -7.27 -24.36
C LEU A 896 19.19 -6.92 -25.76
N GLN A 897 19.00 -7.94 -26.61
CA GLN A 897 18.39 -7.78 -27.94
C GLN A 897 16.85 -7.60 -27.89
N LEU A 898 16.19 -7.92 -26.77
CA LEU A 898 14.74 -7.78 -26.61
C LEU A 898 14.30 -6.31 -26.47
N ASP A 899 12.98 -6.08 -26.50
CA ASP A 899 12.41 -4.75 -26.20
C ASP A 899 12.84 -4.25 -24.81
N ILE A 900 12.94 -2.94 -24.65
CA ILE A 900 13.43 -2.30 -23.44
C ILE A 900 12.63 -2.65 -22.18
N LYS A 901 11.31 -2.85 -22.29
CA LYS A 901 10.49 -3.28 -21.14
C LYS A 901 10.85 -4.69 -20.70
N LEU A 902 11.07 -5.58 -21.66
CA LEU A 902 11.45 -6.97 -21.39
C LEU A 902 12.88 -7.07 -20.84
N PHE A 903 13.82 -6.31 -21.41
CA PHE A 903 15.19 -6.26 -20.89
C PHE A 903 15.25 -5.68 -19.48
N ARG A 904 14.51 -4.59 -19.19
CA ARG A 904 14.43 -4.03 -17.83
C ARG A 904 13.91 -5.03 -16.81
N ASN A 905 12.90 -5.82 -17.19
CA ASN A 905 12.38 -6.86 -16.30
C ASN A 905 13.40 -8.00 -16.12
N TYR A 906 14.04 -8.46 -17.20
CA TYR A 906 15.09 -9.47 -17.15
C TYR A 906 16.27 -9.02 -16.27
N TYR A 907 16.74 -7.78 -16.43
CA TYR A 907 17.85 -7.22 -15.67
C TYR A 907 17.54 -7.07 -14.17
N LYS A 908 16.24 -6.99 -13.81
CA LYS A 908 15.75 -6.88 -12.43
C LYS A 908 15.45 -8.24 -11.78
N GLN A 909 15.20 -9.28 -12.57
CA GLN A 909 14.64 -10.54 -12.06
C GLN A 909 15.71 -11.45 -11.46
N ASP A 910 15.52 -11.80 -10.20
CA ASP A 910 16.17 -12.97 -9.59
C ASP A 910 15.53 -14.26 -10.15
N GLN A 911 16.34 -15.04 -10.86
CA GLN A 911 16.08 -16.42 -11.33
C GLN A 911 14.93 -16.66 -12.32
N VAL A 912 15.10 -16.22 -13.57
CA VAL A 912 14.42 -16.86 -14.72
C VAL A 912 15.19 -18.12 -15.11
N ILE A 913 14.59 -19.30 -14.94
CA ILE A 913 15.18 -20.56 -15.43
C ILE A 913 14.59 -20.86 -16.81
N LEU A 914 15.39 -20.63 -17.85
CA LEU A 914 15.04 -20.96 -19.23
C LEU A 914 15.76 -22.23 -19.69
N MET A 915 15.02 -23.28 -20.04
CA MET A 915 15.61 -24.49 -20.63
C MET A 915 14.93 -24.88 -21.94
N LYS A 916 15.75 -25.18 -22.95
CA LYS A 916 15.27 -25.63 -24.26
C LYS A 916 15.97 -26.92 -24.67
N PHE A 917 15.19 -27.98 -24.83
CA PHE A 917 15.66 -29.30 -25.23
C PHE A 917 15.29 -29.55 -26.70
N ASN A 918 16.30 -29.77 -27.54
CA ASN A 918 16.17 -30.20 -28.93
C ASN A 918 16.97 -31.51 -29.08
N ILE A 919 16.32 -32.66 -28.95
CA ILE A 919 17.01 -33.96 -28.89
C ILE A 919 16.49 -34.86 -30.02
N GLN A 920 17.41 -35.52 -30.73
CA GLN A 920 17.11 -36.32 -31.93
C GLN A 920 17.05 -37.84 -31.68
N GLN A 921 17.74 -38.41 -30.68
CA GLN A 921 17.67 -39.86 -30.33
C GLN A 921 17.79 -40.07 -28.79
N ASP A 922 16.89 -40.90 -28.25
CA ASP A 922 16.65 -41.57 -26.94
C ASP A 922 17.68 -41.51 -25.78
N GLN A 923 17.33 -41.64 -24.48
CA GLN A 923 16.06 -41.89 -23.75
C GLN A 923 16.26 -41.43 -22.27
N VAL A 924 15.24 -40.79 -21.66
CA VAL A 924 15.14 -40.30 -20.26
C VAL A 924 15.73 -38.91 -19.95
N ILE A 925 14.85 -37.92 -19.78
CA ILE A 925 15.15 -36.59 -19.21
C ILE A 925 14.68 -36.57 -17.75
N LEU A 926 15.60 -36.37 -16.80
CA LEU A 926 15.33 -36.31 -15.36
C LEU A 926 15.66 -34.91 -14.81
N MET A 927 14.67 -34.22 -14.25
CA MET A 927 14.88 -32.89 -13.65
C MET A 927 14.20 -32.77 -12.29
N LYS A 928 14.89 -32.13 -11.35
CA LYS A 928 14.37 -31.83 -10.01
C LYS A 928 14.64 -30.37 -9.67
N PHE A 929 13.56 -29.62 -9.43
CA PHE A 929 13.60 -28.22 -9.00
C PHE A 929 13.27 -28.14 -7.51
N ASN A 930 14.13 -27.49 -6.74
CA ASN A 930 13.93 -27.15 -5.34
C ASN A 930 14.17 -25.65 -5.19
N ILE A 931 13.13 -24.82 -5.34
CA ILE A 931 13.26 -23.36 -5.38
C ILE A 931 12.37 -22.73 -4.31
N GLN A 932 12.89 -21.70 -3.63
CA GLN A 932 12.24 -21.14 -2.44
C GLN A 932 11.52 -19.81 -2.67
N GLN A 933 11.80 -19.07 -3.74
CA GLN A 933 11.16 -17.77 -4.02
C GLN A 933 10.77 -17.65 -5.50
N ASP A 934 9.50 -17.29 -5.72
CA ASP A 934 8.79 -16.90 -6.96
C ASP A 934 9.44 -17.27 -8.31
N PRO A 935 9.68 -18.56 -8.59
CA PRO A 935 10.42 -18.94 -9.78
C PRO A 935 9.55 -18.82 -11.05
N VAL A 936 10.12 -18.18 -12.07
CA VAL A 936 9.59 -18.25 -13.44
C VAL A 936 10.35 -19.34 -14.21
N ILE A 937 9.70 -20.48 -14.41
CA ILE A 937 10.27 -21.64 -15.09
C ILE A 937 9.68 -21.75 -16.50
N LEU A 938 10.54 -21.55 -17.51
CA LEU A 938 10.17 -21.63 -18.92
C LEU A 938 10.88 -22.82 -19.58
N MET A 939 10.13 -23.86 -19.96
CA MET A 939 10.69 -25.04 -20.61
C MET A 939 10.07 -25.37 -21.96
N LYS A 940 10.91 -25.69 -22.94
CA LYS A 940 10.47 -26.14 -24.27
C LYS A 940 11.18 -27.41 -24.69
N PHE A 941 10.40 -28.45 -25.00
CA PHE A 941 10.87 -29.75 -25.48
C PHE A 941 10.48 -29.92 -26.95
N ASN A 942 11.46 -30.13 -27.84
CA ASN A 942 11.24 -30.61 -29.19
C ASN A 942 11.98 -31.95 -29.34
N LEU A 943 11.22 -33.05 -29.36
CA LEU A 943 11.76 -34.42 -29.29
C LEU A 943 11.23 -35.25 -30.45
N GLN A 944 12.08 -36.11 -31.03
CA GLN A 944 11.77 -36.87 -32.24
C GLN A 944 11.31 -38.31 -31.93
N GLN A 945 12.00 -39.05 -31.05
CA GLN A 945 11.70 -40.46 -30.74
C GLN A 945 11.56 -40.69 -29.23
N ASP A 946 10.53 -41.46 -28.88
CA ASP A 946 10.16 -42.11 -27.60
C ASP A 946 10.72 -41.50 -26.30
N PRO A 947 10.46 -40.21 -25.99
CA PRO A 947 11.09 -39.59 -24.85
C PRO A 947 10.37 -39.96 -23.54
N VAL A 948 11.16 -40.42 -22.57
CA VAL A 948 10.74 -40.47 -21.16
C VAL A 948 11.14 -39.15 -20.48
N ILE A 949 10.20 -38.41 -19.91
CA ILE A 949 10.44 -37.14 -19.23
C ILE A 949 9.94 -37.24 -17.79
N LEU A 950 10.84 -37.16 -16.83
CA LEU A 950 10.57 -37.23 -15.39
C LEU A 950 10.94 -35.89 -14.75
N MET A 951 9.94 -35.15 -14.27
CA MET A 951 10.16 -33.86 -13.60
C MET A 951 9.55 -33.82 -12.21
N LYS A 952 10.31 -33.29 -11.25
CA LYS A 952 9.82 -33.03 -9.89
C LYS A 952 10.07 -31.58 -9.50
N PHE A 953 9.01 -30.86 -9.16
CA PHE A 953 9.03 -29.49 -8.67
C PHE A 953 8.70 -29.49 -7.17
N ASN A 954 9.56 -28.90 -6.36
CA ASN A 954 9.34 -28.58 -4.96
C ASN A 954 9.52 -27.06 -4.80
N LEU A 955 8.42 -26.31 -4.80
CA LEU A 955 8.43 -24.84 -4.84
C LEU A 955 7.69 -24.29 -3.60
N GLN A 956 8.14 -23.16 -3.05
CA GLN A 956 7.58 -22.61 -1.80
C GLN A 956 6.62 -21.42 -2.06
N GLN A 957 6.98 -20.46 -2.91
CA GLN A 957 6.17 -19.26 -3.19
C GLN A 957 5.86 -19.10 -4.69
N ASP A 958 4.62 -18.69 -4.98
CA ASP A 958 3.98 -18.24 -6.23
C ASP A 958 4.70 -18.55 -7.55
N PRO A 959 4.88 -19.83 -7.92
CA PRO A 959 5.65 -20.16 -9.10
C PRO A 959 4.85 -19.98 -10.39
N VAL A 960 5.51 -19.43 -11.41
CA VAL A 960 4.99 -19.37 -12.78
C VAL A 960 5.72 -20.40 -13.65
N ILE A 961 5.02 -21.47 -14.02
CA ILE A 961 5.59 -22.58 -14.80
C ILE A 961 4.95 -22.61 -16.18
N LEU A 962 5.71 -22.29 -17.23
CA LEU A 962 5.27 -22.49 -18.62
C LEU A 962 6.08 -23.59 -19.31
N MET A 963 5.38 -24.61 -19.78
CA MET A 963 6.01 -25.73 -20.49
C MET A 963 5.36 -26.00 -21.84
N LYS A 964 6.20 -26.22 -22.86
CA LYS A 964 5.76 -26.60 -24.21
C LYS A 964 6.46 -27.87 -24.67
N PHE A 965 5.68 -28.90 -24.96
CA PHE A 965 6.14 -30.17 -25.52
C PHE A 965 5.72 -30.28 -26.98
N ASN A 966 6.68 -30.56 -27.86
CA ASN A 966 6.49 -30.87 -29.27
C ASN A 966 7.18 -32.22 -29.52
N ILE A 967 6.42 -33.31 -29.53
CA ILE A 967 6.99 -34.66 -29.57
C ILE A 967 6.39 -35.46 -30.73
N GLN A 968 7.24 -36.17 -31.49
CA GLN A 968 6.80 -36.90 -32.68
C GLN A 968 6.42 -38.37 -32.42
N GLN A 969 7.05 -39.09 -31.47
CA GLN A 969 6.70 -40.49 -31.20
C GLN A 969 6.62 -40.79 -29.71
N ASP A 970 5.61 -41.57 -29.33
CA ASP A 970 5.33 -42.27 -28.06
C ASP A 970 6.00 -41.72 -26.78
N PRO A 971 5.66 -40.48 -26.34
CA PRO A 971 6.26 -39.93 -25.13
C PRO A 971 5.68 -40.51 -23.84
N VAL A 972 6.56 -40.72 -22.86
CA VAL A 972 6.20 -40.99 -21.46
C VAL A 972 6.56 -39.79 -20.60
N ILE A 973 5.58 -38.99 -20.18
CA ILE A 973 5.80 -37.78 -19.39
C ILE A 973 5.26 -37.96 -17.97
N LEU A 974 6.15 -37.93 -16.99
CA LEU A 974 5.89 -38.07 -15.56
C LEU A 974 6.27 -36.78 -14.83
N MET A 975 5.29 -36.05 -14.32
CA MET A 975 5.54 -34.80 -13.58
C MET A 975 4.94 -34.83 -12.18
N LYS A 976 5.72 -34.39 -11.19
CA LYS A 976 5.27 -34.21 -9.80
C LYS A 976 5.50 -32.78 -9.35
N PHE A 977 4.44 -32.09 -8.96
CA PHE A 977 4.48 -30.74 -8.40
C PHE A 977 4.15 -30.82 -6.91
N ASN A 978 5.03 -30.29 -6.07
CA ASN A 978 4.83 -30.06 -4.65
C ASN A 978 4.99 -28.54 -4.43
N ILE A 979 3.90 -27.80 -4.28
CA ILE A 979 3.93 -26.33 -4.20
C ILE A 979 3.11 -25.86 -2.98
N GLN A 980 3.62 -24.89 -2.23
CA GLN A 980 2.98 -24.42 -1.00
C GLN A 980 2.03 -23.23 -1.17
N GLN A 981 2.31 -22.28 -2.08
CA GLN A 981 1.41 -21.15 -2.41
C GLN A 981 0.93 -21.18 -3.86
N ASP A 982 0.13 -20.19 -4.28
CA ASP A 982 -0.71 -20.17 -5.49
C ASP A 982 0.12 -20.27 -6.79
N PRO A 983 0.17 -21.43 -7.47
CA PRO A 983 0.94 -21.57 -8.69
C PRO A 983 0.13 -21.19 -9.94
N VAL A 984 0.83 -20.63 -10.94
CA VAL A 984 0.33 -20.52 -12.31
C VAL A 984 1.07 -21.51 -13.20
N ILE A 985 0.37 -22.56 -13.64
CA ILE A 985 0.96 -23.64 -14.43
C ILE A 985 0.29 -23.72 -15.80
N LEU A 986 1.04 -23.37 -16.85
CA LEU A 986 0.60 -23.35 -18.24
C LEU A 986 1.36 -24.40 -19.05
N MET A 987 0.68 -25.44 -19.52
CA MET A 987 1.31 -26.51 -20.29
C MET A 987 0.66 -26.71 -21.65
N LYS A 988 1.49 -26.79 -22.70
CA LYS A 988 1.04 -27.08 -24.07
C LYS A 988 1.76 -28.30 -24.63
N PHE A 989 0.99 -29.31 -25.01
CA PHE A 989 1.46 -30.54 -25.62
C PHE A 989 1.02 -30.62 -27.08
N ASN A 990 1.96 -30.73 -28.01
CA ASN A 990 1.72 -31.08 -29.41
C ASN A 990 2.39 -32.43 -29.67
N LEU A 991 1.62 -33.51 -29.69
CA LEU A 991 2.11 -34.89 -29.69
C LEU A 991 1.54 -35.62 -30.92
N GLN A 992 2.36 -36.34 -31.66
CA GLN A 992 1.90 -36.97 -32.92
C GLN A 992 1.41 -38.41 -32.71
N GLN A 993 2.04 -39.21 -31.84
CA GLN A 993 1.68 -40.61 -31.57
C GLN A 993 1.57 -40.92 -30.07
N ASP A 994 0.69 -41.88 -29.74
CA ASP A 994 0.25 -42.44 -28.45
C ASP A 994 1.02 -42.00 -27.18
N PRO A 995 0.70 -40.81 -26.62
CA PRO A 995 1.40 -40.31 -25.45
C PRO A 995 0.86 -40.88 -24.14
N VAL A 996 1.77 -41.21 -23.21
CA VAL A 996 1.46 -41.54 -21.81
C VAL A 996 1.87 -40.37 -20.92
N ILE A 997 0.90 -39.70 -20.30
CA ILE A 997 1.16 -38.53 -19.47
C ILE A 997 0.58 -38.73 -18.07
N LEU A 998 1.45 -38.74 -17.07
CA LEU A 998 1.12 -38.87 -15.66
C LEU A 998 1.56 -37.63 -14.90
N MET A 999 0.59 -36.93 -14.30
CA MET A 999 0.86 -35.74 -13.51
C MET A 999 0.28 -35.87 -12.10
N LYS A 1000 1.11 -35.54 -11.11
CA LYS A 1000 0.71 -35.46 -9.71
C LYS A 1000 0.93 -34.05 -9.17
N PHE A 1001 -0.14 -33.40 -8.75
CA PHE A 1001 -0.11 -32.11 -8.08
C PHE A 1001 -0.37 -32.32 -6.59
N ASN A 1002 0.50 -31.77 -5.76
CA ASN A 1002 0.39 -31.72 -4.31
C ASN A 1002 0.53 -30.25 -3.91
N LEU A 1003 -0.61 -29.57 -3.85
CA LEU A 1003 -0.74 -28.12 -3.73
C LEU A 1003 -1.48 -27.82 -2.43
N GLN A 1004 -1.02 -26.81 -1.69
CA GLN A 1004 -1.58 -26.42 -0.38
C GLN A 1004 -2.58 -25.25 -0.48
N GLN A 1005 -2.50 -24.43 -1.53
CA GLN A 1005 -3.43 -23.33 -1.84
C GLN A 1005 -3.89 -23.38 -3.32
N ASP A 1006 -4.56 -22.34 -3.80
CA ASP A 1006 -5.44 -22.37 -4.98
C ASP A 1006 -4.69 -22.18 -6.30
N PRO A 1007 -4.62 -23.21 -7.17
CA PRO A 1007 -3.79 -23.14 -8.36
C PRO A 1007 -4.56 -22.76 -9.62
N VAL A 1008 -3.90 -22.02 -10.51
CA VAL A 1008 -4.34 -21.83 -11.89
C VAL A 1008 -3.57 -22.79 -12.79
N ILE A 1009 -4.21 -23.89 -13.18
CA ILE A 1009 -3.59 -24.91 -14.05
C ILE A 1009 -4.34 -24.96 -15.39
N LEU A 1010 -3.67 -24.57 -16.46
CA LEU A 1010 -4.22 -24.64 -17.81
C LEU A 1010 -3.36 -25.53 -18.71
N MET A 1011 -4.00 -26.60 -19.21
CA MET A 1011 -3.35 -27.61 -20.03
C MET A 1011 -4.02 -27.72 -21.39
N LYS A 1012 -3.22 -27.65 -22.45
CA LYS A 1012 -3.67 -27.78 -23.83
C LYS A 1012 -3.00 -28.95 -24.51
N PHE A 1013 -3.79 -29.92 -24.94
CA PHE A 1013 -3.33 -31.09 -25.69
C PHE A 1013 -3.76 -30.97 -27.15
N ASN A 1014 -2.82 -31.22 -28.05
CA ASN A 1014 -3.04 -31.32 -29.48
C ASN A 1014 -2.39 -32.64 -29.93
N THR A 1015 -3.21 -33.69 -30.02
CA THR A 1015 -2.78 -35.06 -30.32
C THR A 1015 -3.39 -35.52 -31.65
N GLN A 1016 -2.66 -36.34 -32.42
CA GLN A 1016 -3.22 -36.94 -33.65
C GLN A 1016 -3.73 -38.38 -33.45
N GLN A 1017 -3.27 -39.08 -32.41
CA GLN A 1017 -3.69 -40.44 -32.02
C GLN A 1017 -4.05 -40.51 -30.51
N ASP A 1018 -4.31 -41.71 -29.99
CA ASP A 1018 -5.03 -41.98 -28.73
C ASP A 1018 -4.14 -41.70 -27.49
N PRO A 1019 -4.41 -40.65 -26.69
CA PRO A 1019 -3.58 -40.32 -25.54
C PRO A 1019 -4.08 -40.96 -24.24
N VAL A 1020 -3.16 -41.47 -23.42
CA VAL A 1020 -3.45 -41.86 -22.03
C VAL A 1020 -2.98 -40.74 -21.09
N ILE A 1021 -3.94 -39.97 -20.55
CA ILE A 1021 -3.66 -38.84 -19.65
C ILE A 1021 -4.25 -39.14 -18.28
N LEU A 1022 -3.40 -39.22 -17.25
CA LEU A 1022 -3.81 -39.50 -15.88
C LEU A 1022 -3.29 -38.41 -14.94
N ILE A 1023 -4.23 -37.69 -14.32
CA ILE A 1023 -3.94 -36.52 -13.48
C ILE A 1023 -4.52 -36.75 -12.09
N LYS A 1024 -3.71 -36.55 -11.07
CA LYS A 1024 -4.11 -36.66 -9.67
C LYS A 1024 -3.77 -35.36 -8.94
N SER A 1025 -4.78 -34.75 -8.31
CA SER A 1025 -4.61 -33.58 -7.43
C SER A 1025 -5.21 -33.84 -6.04
N SER A 1026 -4.72 -33.13 -5.02
CA SER A 1026 -5.22 -33.17 -3.64
C SER A 1026 -6.26 -32.07 -3.33
N HIS A 1027 -6.11 -30.88 -3.94
CA HIS A 1027 -6.98 -29.71 -3.81
C HIS A 1027 -6.99 -28.92 -5.13
N THR A 1028 -8.16 -28.47 -5.60
CA THR A 1028 -8.31 -27.63 -6.82
C THR A 1028 -9.58 -26.77 -6.76
N ASN A 1029 -9.45 -25.45 -6.96
CA ASN A 1029 -10.61 -24.54 -7.08
C ASN A 1029 -11.24 -24.57 -8.48
N GLU A 1030 -10.44 -24.43 -9.53
CA GLU A 1030 -10.90 -24.46 -10.93
C GLU A 1030 -9.93 -25.27 -11.80
N VAL A 1031 -10.43 -26.26 -12.56
CA VAL A 1031 -9.61 -27.00 -13.54
C VAL A 1031 -10.34 -27.11 -14.87
N GLN A 1032 -9.73 -26.56 -15.92
CA GLN A 1032 -10.26 -26.61 -17.29
C GLN A 1032 -9.39 -27.50 -18.20
N TYR A 1033 -10.02 -28.52 -18.80
CA TYR A 1033 -9.39 -29.42 -19.77
C TYR A 1033 -9.96 -29.21 -21.18
N LEU A 1034 -9.11 -28.88 -22.16
CA LEU A 1034 -9.52 -28.71 -23.55
C LEU A 1034 -8.77 -29.68 -24.49
N ALA A 1035 -9.48 -30.67 -25.03
CA ALA A 1035 -8.93 -31.65 -25.99
C ALA A 1035 -9.59 -31.50 -27.38
N ARG A 1036 -8.77 -31.45 -28.45
CA ARG A 1036 -9.23 -31.51 -29.85
C ARG A 1036 -8.48 -32.61 -30.59
N SER A 1037 -9.21 -33.57 -31.15
CA SER A 1037 -8.67 -34.69 -31.95
C SER A 1037 -9.49 -34.89 -33.22
N SER A 1038 -8.92 -35.59 -34.23
CA SER A 1038 -9.62 -35.99 -35.45
C SER A 1038 -10.28 -37.37 -35.35
N HIS A 1039 -9.67 -38.31 -34.62
CA HIS A 1039 -10.18 -39.64 -34.33
C HIS A 1039 -9.74 -40.06 -32.93
N THR A 1040 -10.63 -40.71 -32.16
CA THR A 1040 -10.31 -41.20 -30.81
C THR A 1040 -10.99 -42.55 -30.60
N ASN A 1041 -10.24 -43.61 -30.27
CA ASN A 1041 -10.80 -44.92 -30.00
C ASN A 1041 -11.40 -45.02 -28.60
N GLU A 1042 -10.61 -44.77 -27.56
CA GLU A 1042 -11.06 -44.72 -26.15
C GLU A 1042 -10.69 -43.37 -25.55
N VAL A 1043 -11.66 -42.63 -25.03
CA VAL A 1043 -11.41 -41.44 -24.23
C VAL A 1043 -11.90 -41.71 -22.80
N GLN A 1044 -10.95 -41.97 -21.89
CA GLN A 1044 -11.22 -42.16 -20.46
C GLN A 1044 -10.87 -40.90 -19.67
N TYR A 1045 -11.88 -40.29 -19.04
CA TYR A 1045 -11.68 -39.24 -18.03
C TYR A 1045 -11.95 -39.82 -16.64
N SER A 1046 -10.96 -39.80 -15.76
CA SER A 1046 -11.11 -40.22 -14.36
C SER A 1046 -10.63 -39.11 -13.42
N ALA A 1047 -11.56 -38.42 -12.78
CA ALA A 1047 -11.27 -37.46 -11.72
C ALA A 1047 -11.47 -38.09 -10.33
N ARG A 1048 -10.45 -38.00 -9.46
CA ARG A 1048 -10.52 -38.49 -8.07
C ARG A 1048 -9.97 -37.44 -7.13
N SER A 1049 -10.85 -36.77 -6.38
CA SER A 1049 -10.50 -35.71 -5.44
C SER A 1049 -11.15 -35.94 -4.07
N SER A 1050 -10.56 -35.37 -3.02
CA SER A 1050 -11.15 -35.27 -1.68
C SER A 1050 -12.18 -34.13 -1.58
N HIS A 1051 -11.92 -32.99 -2.23
CA HIS A 1051 -12.76 -31.78 -2.29
C HIS A 1051 -12.52 -31.01 -3.60
N THR A 1052 -13.55 -30.50 -4.28
CA THR A 1052 -13.44 -29.62 -5.47
C THR A 1052 -14.63 -28.67 -5.60
N ASN A 1053 -14.39 -27.40 -5.97
CA ASN A 1053 -15.42 -26.39 -6.23
C ASN A 1053 -16.01 -26.52 -7.65
N GLU A 1054 -15.20 -26.33 -8.71
CA GLU A 1054 -15.64 -26.45 -10.10
C GLU A 1054 -14.64 -27.24 -10.97
N VAL A 1055 -15.11 -28.18 -11.79
CA VAL A 1055 -14.28 -28.92 -12.75
C VAL A 1055 -14.95 -28.94 -14.12
N GLN A 1056 -14.26 -28.44 -15.16
CA GLN A 1056 -14.80 -28.35 -16.52
C GLN A 1056 -13.97 -29.13 -17.54
N TYR A 1057 -14.62 -30.04 -18.26
CA TYR A 1057 -14.01 -30.80 -19.37
C TYR A 1057 -14.68 -30.47 -20.70
N SER A 1058 -13.88 -30.17 -21.72
CA SER A 1058 -14.36 -29.87 -23.08
C SER A 1058 -13.59 -30.65 -24.14
N ALA A 1059 -14.28 -31.57 -24.84
CA ALA A 1059 -13.72 -32.40 -25.91
C ALA A 1059 -14.44 -32.20 -27.25
N ARG A 1060 -13.69 -32.08 -28.35
CA ARG A 1060 -14.24 -32.01 -29.72
C ARG A 1060 -13.52 -32.98 -30.66
N SER A 1061 -14.26 -33.93 -31.24
CA SER A 1061 -13.76 -34.97 -32.17
C SER A 1061 -14.67 -35.12 -33.40
N SER A 1062 -14.18 -35.72 -34.48
CA SER A 1062 -15.01 -36.10 -35.64
C SER A 1062 -15.61 -37.50 -35.50
N HIS A 1063 -14.88 -38.44 -34.90
CA HIS A 1063 -15.35 -39.79 -34.61
C HIS A 1063 -14.81 -40.26 -33.25
N THR A 1064 -15.69 -40.87 -32.45
CA THR A 1064 -15.40 -41.40 -31.12
C THR A 1064 -15.96 -42.82 -31.04
N ASN A 1065 -15.14 -43.83 -30.78
CA ASN A 1065 -15.66 -45.19 -30.58
C ASN A 1065 -16.29 -45.32 -29.18
N GLU A 1066 -15.52 -45.10 -28.12
CA GLU A 1066 -15.99 -45.22 -26.74
C GLU A 1066 -15.62 -43.97 -25.92
N VAL A 1067 -16.61 -43.37 -25.26
CA VAL A 1067 -16.41 -42.25 -24.32
C VAL A 1067 -16.81 -42.70 -22.93
N GLN A 1068 -15.83 -42.80 -22.04
CA GLN A 1068 -16.03 -43.17 -20.63
C GLN A 1068 -15.64 -42.01 -19.72
N SER A 1069 -16.62 -41.46 -19.01
CA SER A 1069 -16.38 -40.43 -17.99
C SER A 1069 -16.70 -40.99 -16.61
N SER A 1070 -15.73 -40.97 -15.69
CA SER A 1070 -15.88 -41.39 -14.30
C SER A 1070 -15.44 -40.29 -13.33
N ALA A 1071 -16.32 -39.93 -12.41
CA ALA A 1071 -16.02 -38.98 -11.34
C ALA A 1071 -16.24 -39.64 -9.96
N ARG A 1072 -15.24 -39.53 -9.08
CA ARG A 1072 -15.33 -40.05 -7.70
C ARG A 1072 -14.79 -39.03 -6.70
N SER A 1073 -15.68 -38.47 -5.87
CA SER A 1073 -15.35 -37.47 -4.84
C SER A 1073 -16.02 -37.79 -3.50
N SER A 1074 -15.48 -37.27 -2.40
CA SER A 1074 -16.13 -37.24 -1.08
C SER A 1074 -17.12 -36.08 -0.94
N HIS A 1075 -16.79 -34.89 -1.47
CA HIS A 1075 -17.63 -33.67 -1.50
C HIS A 1075 -17.34 -32.85 -2.76
N THR A 1076 -18.38 -32.30 -3.41
CA THR A 1076 -18.26 -31.58 -4.70
C THR A 1076 -19.39 -30.54 -4.86
N ASN A 1077 -19.06 -29.29 -5.24
CA ASN A 1077 -20.06 -28.23 -5.50
C ASN A 1077 -20.62 -28.31 -6.93
N GLU A 1078 -19.80 -28.18 -7.97
CA GLU A 1078 -20.22 -28.25 -9.38
C GLU A 1078 -19.23 -29.03 -10.26
N VAL A 1079 -19.73 -29.86 -11.19
CA VAL A 1079 -18.90 -30.56 -12.19
C VAL A 1079 -19.57 -30.49 -13.57
N GLN A 1080 -18.86 -29.95 -14.56
CA GLN A 1080 -19.34 -29.76 -15.93
C GLN A 1080 -18.54 -30.57 -16.97
N TYR A 1081 -19.23 -31.36 -17.79
CA TYR A 1081 -18.65 -32.08 -18.94
C TYR A 1081 -19.32 -31.67 -20.24
N SER A 1082 -18.53 -31.28 -21.25
CA SER A 1082 -19.01 -30.91 -22.59
C SER A 1082 -18.29 -31.69 -23.68
N ALA A 1083 -19.02 -32.54 -24.42
CA ALA A 1083 -18.47 -33.32 -25.52
C ALA A 1083 -19.23 -33.06 -26.84
N ARG A 1084 -18.50 -32.85 -27.94
CA ARG A 1084 -19.08 -32.67 -29.28
C ARG A 1084 -18.40 -33.56 -30.32
N SER A 1085 -19.17 -34.48 -30.90
CA SER A 1085 -18.72 -35.42 -31.95
C SER A 1085 -19.68 -35.46 -33.14
N SER A 1086 -19.25 -36.01 -34.28
CA SER A 1086 -20.16 -36.31 -35.41
C SER A 1086 -20.72 -37.73 -35.35
N HIS A 1087 -19.94 -38.70 -34.86
CA HIS A 1087 -20.36 -40.08 -34.66
C HIS A 1087 -19.78 -40.61 -33.34
N THR A 1088 -20.64 -41.23 -32.54
CA THR A 1088 -20.23 -41.90 -31.30
C THR A 1088 -20.80 -43.31 -31.27
N ASN A 1089 -19.98 -44.34 -31.09
CA ASN A 1089 -20.51 -45.71 -30.96
C ASN A 1089 -21.10 -45.91 -29.57
N GLU A 1090 -20.31 -45.74 -28.51
CA GLU A 1090 -20.75 -45.96 -27.13
C GLU A 1090 -20.41 -44.76 -26.24
N VAL A 1091 -21.37 -44.35 -25.42
CA VAL A 1091 -21.19 -43.31 -24.39
C VAL A 1091 -21.59 -43.88 -23.04
N GLN A 1092 -20.64 -43.96 -22.12
CA GLN A 1092 -20.86 -44.37 -20.74
C GLN A 1092 -20.44 -43.25 -19.78
N SER A 1093 -21.39 -42.80 -18.96
CA SER A 1093 -21.10 -41.82 -17.90
C SER A 1093 -21.46 -42.38 -16.53
N SER A 1094 -20.49 -42.35 -15.61
CA SER A 1094 -20.66 -42.82 -14.24
C SER A 1094 -20.22 -41.78 -13.21
N ALA A 1095 -21.07 -41.50 -12.23
CA ALA A 1095 -20.77 -40.61 -11.12
C ALA A 1095 -21.00 -41.33 -9.78
N ARG A 1096 -20.03 -41.21 -8.86
CA ARG A 1096 -20.12 -41.80 -7.51
C ARG A 1096 -19.60 -40.82 -6.45
N SER A 1097 -20.49 -40.34 -5.56
CA SER A 1097 -20.16 -39.37 -4.51
C SER A 1097 -20.92 -39.65 -3.21
N ASN A 1098 -20.37 -39.21 -2.07
CA ASN A 1098 -21.05 -39.28 -0.77
C ASN A 1098 -22.03 -38.11 -0.54
N HIS A 1099 -21.66 -36.88 -0.98
CA HIS A 1099 -22.48 -35.66 -0.97
C HIS A 1099 -22.15 -34.75 -2.18
N THR A 1100 -23.17 -34.20 -2.86
CA THR A 1100 -22.99 -33.38 -4.08
C THR A 1100 -24.11 -32.34 -4.22
N ASN A 1101 -23.77 -31.07 -4.54
CA ASN A 1101 -24.75 -30.00 -4.78
C ASN A 1101 -25.31 -30.04 -6.22
N GLU A 1102 -24.47 -29.88 -7.26
CA GLU A 1102 -24.88 -29.90 -8.67
C GLU A 1102 -23.89 -30.66 -9.58
N VAL A 1103 -24.40 -31.41 -10.58
CA VAL A 1103 -23.59 -32.08 -11.60
C VAL A 1103 -24.25 -31.90 -12.97
N GLN A 1104 -23.51 -31.38 -13.95
CA GLN A 1104 -24.01 -31.10 -15.29
C GLN A 1104 -23.20 -31.82 -16.39
N TYR A 1105 -23.89 -32.56 -17.27
CA TYR A 1105 -23.28 -33.21 -18.43
C TYR A 1105 -24.00 -32.79 -19.72
N SER A 1106 -23.24 -32.36 -20.72
CA SER A 1106 -23.74 -31.90 -22.03
C SER A 1106 -23.02 -32.60 -23.17
N ALA A 1107 -23.75 -33.43 -23.93
CA ALA A 1107 -23.22 -34.11 -25.10
C ALA A 1107 -24.03 -33.80 -26.37
N ARG A 1108 -23.31 -33.52 -27.47
CA ARG A 1108 -23.92 -33.29 -28.80
C ARG A 1108 -23.25 -34.16 -29.86
N SER A 1109 -24.02 -35.08 -30.44
CA SER A 1109 -23.58 -35.94 -31.56
C SER A 1109 -24.60 -35.92 -32.71
N SER A 1110 -24.19 -36.31 -33.92
CA SER A 1110 -25.14 -36.55 -35.02
C SER A 1110 -25.69 -37.98 -35.00
N HIS A 1111 -24.88 -38.98 -34.61
CA HIS A 1111 -25.29 -40.37 -34.48
C HIS A 1111 -24.66 -41.00 -33.24
N THR A 1112 -25.46 -41.74 -32.48
CA THR A 1112 -25.08 -42.44 -31.24
C THR A 1112 -25.63 -43.86 -31.28
N ASN A 1113 -24.80 -44.89 -31.12
CA ASN A 1113 -25.30 -46.27 -31.16
C ASN A 1113 -25.87 -46.68 -29.79
N GLU A 1114 -25.05 -46.68 -28.75
CA GLU A 1114 -25.43 -46.98 -27.37
C GLU A 1114 -25.09 -45.83 -26.43
N VAL A 1115 -26.00 -45.55 -25.49
CA VAL A 1115 -25.81 -44.53 -24.47
C VAL A 1115 -26.28 -45.06 -23.12
N GLN A 1116 -25.35 -45.16 -22.16
CA GLN A 1116 -25.64 -45.62 -20.80
C GLN A 1116 -25.28 -44.55 -19.76
N TYR A 1117 -26.22 -44.28 -18.86
CA TYR A 1117 -26.02 -43.34 -17.75
C TYR A 1117 -26.25 -44.05 -16.41
N SER A 1118 -25.27 -43.97 -15.50
CA SER A 1118 -25.37 -44.55 -14.16
C SER A 1118 -24.93 -43.58 -13.06
N ALA A 1119 -25.84 -43.25 -12.15
CA ALA A 1119 -25.56 -42.43 -10.97
C ALA A 1119 -25.76 -43.20 -9.65
N ARG A 1120 -24.81 -43.06 -8.70
CA ARG A 1120 -24.90 -43.66 -7.36
C ARG A 1120 -24.41 -42.72 -6.27
N SER A 1121 -25.29 -42.31 -5.35
CA SER A 1121 -24.95 -41.43 -4.22
C SER A 1121 -25.73 -41.77 -2.94
N SER A 1122 -25.24 -41.28 -1.79
CA SER A 1122 -25.93 -41.35 -0.50
C SER A 1122 -26.90 -40.19 -0.25
N HIS A 1123 -26.55 -38.95 -0.65
CA HIS A 1123 -27.37 -37.72 -0.56
C HIS A 1123 -27.00 -36.72 -1.69
N THR A 1124 -27.99 -36.18 -2.40
CA THR A 1124 -27.77 -35.24 -3.55
C THR A 1124 -28.87 -34.17 -3.61
N ASN A 1125 -28.52 -32.91 -3.88
CA ASN A 1125 -29.48 -31.80 -4.04
C ASN A 1125 -30.06 -31.74 -5.46
N GLU A 1126 -29.24 -31.51 -6.49
CA GLU A 1126 -29.68 -31.44 -7.90
C GLU A 1126 -28.70 -32.15 -8.86
N VAL A 1127 -29.21 -32.79 -9.91
CA VAL A 1127 -28.40 -33.43 -10.97
C VAL A 1127 -29.06 -33.20 -12.33
N GLN A 1128 -28.35 -32.63 -13.29
CA GLN A 1128 -28.85 -32.30 -14.63
C GLN A 1128 -28.04 -32.98 -15.75
N TYR A 1129 -28.72 -33.74 -16.62
CA TYR A 1129 -28.10 -34.34 -17.82
C TYR A 1129 -28.78 -33.89 -19.11
N LEU A 1130 -28.01 -33.34 -20.05
CA LEU A 1130 -28.48 -32.87 -21.35
C LEU A 1130 -27.80 -33.59 -22.52
N ALA A 1131 -28.57 -34.36 -23.29
CA ALA A 1131 -28.08 -35.02 -24.49
C ALA A 1131 -28.88 -34.61 -25.75
N ARG A 1132 -28.18 -34.29 -26.84
CA ARG A 1132 -28.78 -34.02 -28.16
C ARG A 1132 -28.13 -34.89 -29.25
N SER A 1133 -28.92 -35.75 -29.88
CA SER A 1133 -28.50 -36.59 -31.01
C SER A 1133 -29.50 -36.52 -32.16
N SER A 1134 -29.10 -36.81 -33.40
CA SER A 1134 -30.07 -36.94 -34.51
C SER A 1134 -30.67 -38.36 -34.54
N HIS A 1135 -29.85 -39.38 -34.27
CA HIS A 1135 -30.26 -40.78 -34.23
C HIS A 1135 -29.61 -41.49 -33.05
N THR A 1136 -30.41 -42.21 -32.28
CA THR A 1136 -29.94 -43.02 -31.15
C THR A 1136 -30.50 -44.43 -31.27
N ASN A 1137 -29.67 -45.47 -31.15
CA ASN A 1137 -30.16 -46.84 -31.22
C ASN A 1137 -30.72 -47.29 -29.87
N GLU A 1138 -29.88 -47.35 -28.84
CA GLU A 1138 -30.27 -47.72 -27.48
C GLU A 1138 -29.90 -46.63 -26.47
N VAL A 1139 -30.80 -46.38 -25.52
CA VAL A 1139 -30.54 -45.49 -24.39
C VAL A 1139 -31.01 -46.11 -23.09
N GLN A 1140 -30.10 -46.22 -22.11
CA GLN A 1140 -30.40 -46.74 -20.78
C GLN A 1140 -30.06 -45.73 -19.69
N TYR A 1141 -31.01 -45.51 -18.78
CA TYR A 1141 -30.85 -44.65 -17.60
C TYR A 1141 -30.99 -45.47 -16.32
N LEU A 1142 -29.96 -45.46 -15.47
CA LEU A 1142 -29.95 -46.15 -14.18
C LEU A 1142 -29.63 -45.21 -13.02
N ALA A 1143 -30.56 -45.09 -12.06
CA ALA A 1143 -30.36 -44.31 -10.84
C ALA A 1143 -30.53 -45.16 -9.56
N ARG A 1144 -29.58 -45.03 -8.62
CA ARG A 1144 -29.66 -45.64 -7.27
C ARG A 1144 -29.22 -44.65 -6.18
N SER A 1145 -30.13 -44.30 -5.26
CA SER A 1145 -29.86 -43.38 -4.15
C SER A 1145 -30.60 -43.78 -2.87
N SER A 1146 -30.13 -43.32 -1.71
CA SER A 1146 -30.82 -43.45 -0.42
C SER A 1146 -31.78 -42.29 -0.11
N HIS A 1147 -31.41 -41.04 -0.46
CA HIS A 1147 -32.22 -39.81 -0.32
C HIS A 1147 -31.83 -38.77 -1.40
N THR A 1148 -32.81 -38.12 -2.05
CA THR A 1148 -32.57 -37.15 -3.15
C THR A 1148 -33.67 -36.07 -3.19
N ASN A 1149 -33.30 -34.79 -3.37
CA ASN A 1149 -34.24 -33.66 -3.48
C ASN A 1149 -34.83 -33.52 -4.89
N GLU A 1150 -34.00 -33.23 -5.90
CA GLU A 1150 -34.43 -33.09 -7.30
C GLU A 1150 -33.46 -33.76 -8.30
N VAL A 1151 -33.98 -34.40 -9.34
CA VAL A 1151 -33.15 -34.99 -10.42
C VAL A 1151 -33.83 -34.75 -11.77
N GLN A 1152 -33.11 -34.15 -12.73
CA GLN A 1152 -33.61 -33.83 -14.07
C GLN A 1152 -32.77 -34.48 -15.20
N TYR A 1153 -33.43 -35.25 -16.06
CA TYR A 1153 -32.83 -35.79 -17.29
C TYR A 1153 -33.55 -35.25 -18.52
N LEU A 1154 -32.82 -34.58 -19.43
CA LEU A 1154 -33.36 -34.01 -20.67
C LEU A 1154 -32.66 -34.58 -21.91
N ALA A 1155 -33.40 -35.37 -22.70
CA ALA A 1155 -32.91 -35.93 -23.95
C ALA A 1155 -33.74 -35.44 -25.15
N ARG A 1156 -33.05 -35.05 -26.25
CA ARG A 1156 -33.69 -34.79 -27.55
C ARG A 1156 -33.04 -35.61 -28.65
N SER A 1157 -33.83 -36.44 -29.32
CA SER A 1157 -33.42 -37.15 -30.54
C SER A 1157 -34.43 -36.92 -31.67
N SER A 1158 -34.02 -37.11 -32.93
CA SER A 1158 -35.01 -37.17 -34.03
C SER A 1158 -35.59 -38.58 -34.16
N HIS A 1159 -34.77 -39.62 -33.97
CA HIS A 1159 -35.18 -41.02 -33.94
C HIS A 1159 -34.48 -41.75 -32.79
N ALA A 1160 -35.24 -42.54 -32.01
CA ALA A 1160 -34.72 -43.45 -30.99
C ALA A 1160 -35.27 -44.87 -31.25
N ASN A 1161 -34.46 -45.92 -31.14
CA ASN A 1161 -34.94 -47.28 -31.34
C ASN A 1161 -35.52 -47.84 -30.02
N GLU A 1162 -34.69 -47.98 -28.99
CA GLU A 1162 -35.11 -48.48 -27.68
C GLU A 1162 -34.67 -47.52 -26.56
N VAL A 1163 -35.58 -47.26 -25.61
CA VAL A 1163 -35.28 -46.41 -24.44
C VAL A 1163 -35.77 -47.08 -23.16
N GLN A 1164 -34.86 -47.30 -22.22
CA GLN A 1164 -35.16 -47.93 -20.93
C GLN A 1164 -34.83 -46.99 -19.75
N TYR A 1165 -35.76 -46.88 -18.81
CA TYR A 1165 -35.60 -46.11 -17.56
C TYR A 1165 -35.74 -47.02 -16.33
N LEU A 1166 -34.71 -47.06 -15.49
CA LEU A 1166 -34.68 -47.85 -14.24
C LEU A 1166 -34.31 -47.01 -13.02
N ALA A 1167 -35.26 -46.90 -12.07
CA ALA A 1167 -35.05 -46.18 -10.81
C ALA A 1167 -35.27 -47.08 -9.56
N ARG A 1168 -34.35 -47.00 -8.58
CA ARG A 1168 -34.49 -47.60 -7.24
C ARG A 1168 -34.06 -46.62 -6.15
N SER A 1169 -34.96 -46.30 -5.22
CA SER A 1169 -34.71 -45.37 -4.10
C SER A 1169 -35.50 -45.77 -2.85
N SER A 1170 -35.04 -45.35 -1.67
CA SER A 1170 -35.76 -45.49 -0.39
C SER A 1170 -36.68 -44.29 -0.08
N HIS A 1171 -36.28 -43.05 -0.38
CA HIS A 1171 -37.07 -41.82 -0.22
C HIS A 1171 -36.67 -40.75 -1.26
N THR A 1172 -37.64 -40.08 -1.90
CA THR A 1172 -37.37 -39.06 -2.96
C THR A 1172 -38.44 -37.96 -2.95
N ASN A 1173 -38.05 -36.68 -3.06
CA ASN A 1173 -38.96 -35.53 -3.09
C ASN A 1173 -39.55 -35.28 -4.49
N GLU A 1174 -38.72 -34.94 -5.49
CA GLU A 1174 -39.15 -34.73 -6.88
C GLU A 1174 -38.19 -35.37 -7.89
N VAL A 1175 -38.71 -36.02 -8.94
CA VAL A 1175 -37.90 -36.56 -10.04
C VAL A 1175 -38.59 -36.29 -11.37
N GLN A 1176 -37.88 -35.65 -12.31
CA GLN A 1176 -38.39 -35.30 -13.63
C GLN A 1176 -37.56 -35.94 -14.76
N TYR A 1177 -38.20 -36.75 -15.60
CA TYR A 1177 -37.62 -37.27 -16.83
C TYR A 1177 -38.33 -36.66 -18.04
N SER A 1178 -37.60 -36.00 -18.93
CA SER A 1178 -38.16 -35.35 -20.11
C SER A 1178 -37.44 -35.78 -21.40
N ALA A 1179 -38.17 -36.46 -22.28
CA ALA A 1179 -37.65 -36.92 -23.56
C ALA A 1179 -38.52 -36.43 -24.72
N ARG A 1180 -37.89 -35.90 -25.78
CA ARG A 1180 -38.58 -35.50 -27.01
C ARG A 1180 -37.95 -36.18 -28.22
N SER A 1181 -38.73 -37.00 -28.91
CA SER A 1181 -38.35 -37.67 -30.15
C SER A 1181 -39.35 -37.40 -31.27
N SER A 1182 -38.98 -37.63 -32.54
CA SER A 1182 -39.95 -37.65 -33.64
C SER A 1182 -40.53 -39.05 -33.81
N HIS A 1183 -39.70 -40.09 -33.71
CA HIS A 1183 -40.09 -41.50 -33.76
C HIS A 1183 -39.36 -42.31 -32.68
N THR A 1184 -40.09 -43.18 -31.98
CA THR A 1184 -39.51 -44.12 -31.01
C THR A 1184 -40.08 -45.52 -31.24
N ASN A 1185 -39.26 -46.57 -31.30
CA ASN A 1185 -39.80 -47.92 -31.49
C ASN A 1185 -40.31 -48.49 -30.15
N GLU A 1186 -39.47 -48.65 -29.14
CA GLU A 1186 -39.86 -49.23 -27.85
C GLU A 1186 -39.43 -48.36 -26.66
N VAL A 1187 -40.32 -48.22 -25.67
CA VAL A 1187 -40.01 -47.50 -24.42
C VAL A 1187 -40.46 -48.30 -23.21
N GLN A 1188 -39.54 -48.55 -22.27
CA GLN A 1188 -39.83 -49.26 -21.03
C GLN A 1188 -39.53 -48.42 -19.78
N TYR A 1189 -40.48 -48.36 -18.84
CA TYR A 1189 -40.34 -47.68 -17.56
C TYR A 1189 -40.47 -48.66 -16.39
N LEU A 1190 -39.44 -48.73 -15.53
CA LEU A 1190 -39.43 -49.59 -14.35
C LEU A 1190 -39.04 -48.81 -13.07
N ALA A 1191 -39.97 -48.69 -12.12
CA ALA A 1191 -39.77 -47.99 -10.85
C ALA A 1191 -40.05 -48.87 -9.61
N ARG A 1192 -39.15 -48.83 -8.61
CA ARG A 1192 -39.34 -49.44 -7.28
C ARG A 1192 -38.92 -48.48 -6.16
N SER A 1193 -39.84 -48.12 -5.27
CA SER A 1193 -39.58 -47.19 -4.15
C SER A 1193 -40.40 -47.53 -2.89
N SER A 1194 -39.90 -47.14 -1.71
CA SER A 1194 -40.60 -47.29 -0.43
C SER A 1194 -41.59 -46.15 -0.16
N HIS A 1195 -41.20 -44.89 -0.43
CA HIS A 1195 -41.98 -43.66 -0.25
C HIS A 1195 -41.55 -42.58 -1.26
N THR A 1196 -42.50 -41.87 -1.90
CA THR A 1196 -42.20 -40.83 -2.91
C THR A 1196 -43.26 -39.71 -2.89
N ASN A 1197 -42.84 -38.43 -2.93
CA ASN A 1197 -43.75 -37.27 -2.93
C ASN A 1197 -44.30 -36.95 -4.34
N GLU A 1198 -43.46 -36.54 -5.29
CA GLU A 1198 -43.83 -36.33 -6.70
C GLU A 1198 -42.86 -37.01 -7.68
N VAL A 1199 -43.40 -37.66 -8.72
CA VAL A 1199 -42.61 -38.17 -9.85
C VAL A 1199 -43.32 -37.83 -11.16
N GLN A 1200 -42.61 -37.16 -12.07
CA GLN A 1200 -43.13 -36.78 -13.38
C GLN A 1200 -42.32 -37.42 -14.52
N TYR A 1201 -43.00 -38.18 -15.37
CA TYR A 1201 -42.45 -38.69 -16.62
C TYR A 1201 -43.11 -37.99 -17.80
N LEU A 1202 -42.34 -37.20 -18.57
CA LEU A 1202 -42.81 -36.44 -19.73
C LEU A 1202 -42.14 -36.95 -21.02
N ALA A 1203 -42.92 -37.65 -21.86
CA ALA A 1203 -42.46 -38.11 -23.16
C ALA A 1203 -43.31 -37.50 -24.28
N ARG A 1204 -42.67 -36.84 -25.25
CA ARG A 1204 -43.33 -36.34 -26.47
C ARG A 1204 -42.70 -36.99 -27.70
N SER A 1205 -43.46 -37.84 -28.38
CA SER A 1205 -43.08 -38.43 -29.68
C SER A 1205 -44.11 -38.06 -30.75
N SER A 1206 -43.76 -38.15 -32.03
CA SER A 1206 -44.75 -38.05 -33.11
C SER A 1206 -45.32 -39.44 -33.45
N HIS A 1207 -44.51 -40.49 -33.32
CA HIS A 1207 -44.91 -41.89 -33.47
C HIS A 1207 -44.18 -42.77 -32.45
N THR A 1208 -44.90 -43.69 -31.81
CA THR A 1208 -44.31 -44.68 -30.89
C THR A 1208 -44.86 -46.07 -31.20
N ASN A 1209 -44.05 -47.13 -31.33
CA ASN A 1209 -44.61 -48.46 -31.58
C ASN A 1209 -45.10 -49.11 -30.28
N GLU A 1210 -44.22 -49.37 -29.31
CA GLU A 1210 -44.56 -50.05 -28.05
C GLU A 1210 -44.13 -49.24 -26.82
N VAL A 1211 -44.99 -49.21 -25.79
CA VAL A 1211 -44.67 -48.62 -24.49
C VAL A 1211 -45.09 -49.54 -23.35
N GLN A 1212 -44.18 -49.84 -22.42
CA GLN A 1212 -44.44 -50.66 -21.23
C GLN A 1212 -44.17 -49.89 -19.93
N TYR A 1213 -45.11 -49.95 -18.97
CA TYR A 1213 -45.01 -49.32 -17.65
C TYR A 1213 -45.12 -50.36 -16.53
N LEU A 1214 -44.10 -50.42 -15.66
CA LEU A 1214 -44.09 -51.29 -14.47
C LEU A 1214 -43.72 -50.52 -13.19
N ALA A 1215 -44.66 -50.42 -12.24
CA ALA A 1215 -44.45 -49.71 -10.96
C ALA A 1215 -44.78 -50.58 -9.73
N ARG A 1216 -43.91 -50.56 -8.71
CA ARG A 1216 -44.18 -51.15 -7.38
C ARG A 1216 -43.79 -50.17 -6.27
N SER A 1217 -44.75 -49.78 -5.43
CA SER A 1217 -44.53 -48.86 -4.30
C SER A 1217 -45.39 -49.23 -3.08
N SER A 1218 -44.89 -48.96 -1.87
CA SER A 1218 -45.62 -49.11 -0.61
C SER A 1218 -46.51 -47.90 -0.26
N HIS A 1219 -46.09 -46.66 -0.56
CA HIS A 1219 -46.88 -45.41 -0.40
C HIS A 1219 -46.42 -44.31 -1.39
N ALA A 1220 -47.34 -43.56 -2.00
CA ALA A 1220 -47.05 -42.45 -2.93
C ALA A 1220 -48.12 -41.33 -2.83
N ASN A 1221 -47.72 -40.04 -2.94
CA ASN A 1221 -48.64 -38.89 -2.87
C ASN A 1221 -49.15 -38.44 -4.25
N GLU A 1222 -48.29 -38.08 -5.21
CA GLU A 1222 -48.67 -37.84 -6.62
C GLU A 1222 -47.67 -38.49 -7.60
N VAL A 1223 -48.19 -39.17 -8.62
CA VAL A 1223 -47.37 -39.71 -9.73
C VAL A 1223 -48.06 -39.35 -11.04
N GLN A 1224 -47.39 -38.55 -11.87
CA GLN A 1224 -47.93 -38.10 -13.15
C GLN A 1224 -47.13 -38.69 -14.33
N TYR A 1225 -47.83 -39.43 -15.19
CA TYR A 1225 -47.29 -39.92 -16.47
C TYR A 1225 -47.94 -39.13 -17.60
N LEU A 1226 -47.16 -38.33 -18.32
CA LEU A 1226 -47.67 -37.57 -19.46
C LEU A 1226 -46.91 -37.96 -20.74
N ALA A 1227 -47.46 -38.94 -21.45
CA ALA A 1227 -47.02 -39.28 -22.80
C ALA A 1227 -47.95 -38.62 -23.83
N ARG A 1228 -47.40 -37.84 -24.77
CA ARG A 1228 -48.13 -37.36 -25.95
C ARG A 1228 -47.47 -37.91 -27.20
N SER A 1229 -48.19 -38.79 -27.90
CA SER A 1229 -47.85 -39.27 -29.24
C SER A 1229 -49.02 -39.05 -30.19
N SER A 1230 -48.74 -38.65 -31.43
CA SER A 1230 -49.78 -38.56 -32.48
C SER A 1230 -50.23 -39.94 -32.97
N HIS A 1231 -49.39 -40.98 -32.83
CA HIS A 1231 -49.71 -42.37 -33.19
C HIS A 1231 -48.98 -43.37 -32.27
N THR A 1232 -49.70 -44.30 -31.64
CA THR A 1232 -49.14 -45.36 -30.77
C THR A 1232 -49.72 -46.72 -31.16
N ASN A 1233 -48.90 -47.78 -31.31
CA ASN A 1233 -49.40 -49.10 -31.71
C ASN A 1233 -49.81 -49.97 -30.52
N GLU A 1234 -48.99 -50.11 -29.47
CA GLU A 1234 -49.27 -50.92 -28.29
C GLU A 1234 -48.81 -50.25 -26.97
N VAL A 1235 -49.63 -50.37 -25.92
CA VAL A 1235 -49.30 -49.88 -24.57
C VAL A 1235 -49.70 -50.90 -23.51
N GLN A 1236 -48.77 -51.25 -22.60
CA GLN A 1236 -49.02 -52.17 -21.48
C GLN A 1236 -48.73 -51.50 -20.13
N TYR A 1237 -49.64 -51.67 -19.16
CA TYR A 1237 -49.54 -51.13 -17.79
C TYR A 1237 -49.63 -52.23 -16.74
N SER A 1238 -48.73 -52.23 -15.76
CA SER A 1238 -48.85 -53.08 -14.56
C SER A 1238 -48.32 -52.38 -13.30
N ALA A 1239 -49.20 -52.23 -12.30
CA ALA A 1239 -48.92 -51.63 -11.00
C ALA A 1239 -49.32 -52.58 -9.85
N ARG A 1240 -48.52 -52.64 -8.77
CA ARG A 1240 -48.88 -53.33 -7.52
C ARG A 1240 -48.52 -52.45 -6.32
N SER A 1241 -49.50 -52.16 -5.45
CA SER A 1241 -49.33 -51.48 -4.15
C SER A 1241 -49.75 -52.39 -2.99
N SER A 1242 -49.20 -52.17 -1.78
CA SER A 1242 -49.49 -52.99 -0.59
C SER A 1242 -50.41 -52.33 0.45
N HIS A 1243 -50.78 -51.05 0.33
CA HIS A 1243 -51.81 -50.40 1.14
C HIS A 1243 -52.56 -49.32 0.34
N THR A 1244 -53.89 -49.40 0.33
CA THR A 1244 -54.80 -48.35 -0.15
C THR A 1244 -55.42 -47.66 1.06
N ASN A 1245 -55.19 -46.36 1.20
CA ASN A 1245 -56.06 -45.44 1.95
C ASN A 1245 -56.26 -44.19 1.11
#